data_AF-A0A917BTN4-F1
#
_entry.id   AF-A0A917BTN4-F1
#
_cell.length_a   1.000
_cell.length_b   1.000
_cell.length_c   1.000
_cell.angle_alpha   90.00
_cell.angle_beta   90.00
_cell.angle_gamma   90.00
#
_symmetry.space_group_name_H-M   'P 1'
#
loop_
_entity.id
_entity.type
_entity.pdbx_description
1 polymer ?
#
loop_
_entity_poly.entity_id
_entity_poly.type
_entity_poly.pdbx_seq_one_letter_code
_entity_poly.pdbx_strand_id
1 'polypeptide(L)'
;MAALLVSHNGQRWLPDVLAAIERSTARPAALVATDTGSRDDSVQLVREAGWDVERLGADASYAEAVSSGLARAGDSEWIWLLHDDCAPEPDALEHLLAAAEEWPEAAALGPKLREWPSLRRLLEVGVTISGTGRRETGLERGEYDQGQHDDHRAVLAVNTAGMLVRREVLTEIGLDPQIPVIGTDLDFGWRVARAGHASVVVPEAVVFHVEASERAVRDTRRSHPHREARAGAIRTLMANGPGRGLPLKALLLAVGSLLRAVGFLLVRSPRESWDEVVAAAGELRPGRVRAARRERERTARLPHTDVVPLLAPRWLPLRHLLDSVGGFGTALVDIAREVVAGREVRTAHTVDLEDEGAATEPGLLGLLVRNPRFWLVLGSVVLAVVAWRAVLAGGYLQGGALLPVPDRVGHWWSTWSASTHLLGAGTAAPGPSYLLPLALAGTVLLGQTGWVVWLLFVLGVPLAALSALRFLRRIVPGRVAPLWGAVAYALLPVAAGATGQGRLGTVAAAVLLPWVATSALRLTAPDDDRRWRAVWRTTLGLGLLVAFVPPAWFLAVLLLGGLLVAGLTRDRARWRGHRWWGGPVVVAVVPLVLVLPWFLGTLGTPAAWLLEAGWTGYPAPDADTLGLLLGRAGGAGAAPVWLGAGTVVAGVLAGFRADTRPRVVAAWGVALLGAVLVAVWSHLSLALPGVDGDLRPYAGFFLLVVHAALVVAAVLAGDGLRARLGTTGKGPVELLRLPVAAVGVAAALVGIVGTAAWWVAGPGGPLERGPVEGVPSYMTQLAQADPASGVLVLEGGRRDGVTYRLLREGPLRVGDDGVVAVTEPDPRLTGVVSQLVGDPQPENARTLASYGVAYVYAPSPVSPAVSGSFDAATGFSRASSPRPVDAAWRLQDEPTLSAVDDSRAWWRPVLLALQVLAVVAVIVLATPTRASRRTR
;
A
#
# COMPACT_ATOMS: atom_id res chain seq x y z
N MET A 1 -21.15 53.94 -14.71
CA MET A 1 -21.01 52.56 -14.18
C MET A 1 -21.38 52.54 -12.70
N ALA A 2 -21.79 51.39 -12.18
CA ALA A 2 -22.09 51.17 -10.76
C ALA A 2 -21.19 50.07 -10.18
N ALA A 3 -20.75 50.22 -8.92
CA ALA A 3 -20.08 49.15 -8.19
C ALA A 3 -21.10 48.38 -7.36
N LEU A 4 -21.05 47.05 -7.45
CA LEU A 4 -21.93 46.14 -6.74
C LEU A 4 -21.12 45.17 -5.87
N LEU A 5 -21.18 45.37 -4.56
CA LEU A 5 -20.48 44.56 -3.57
C LEU A 5 -21.39 43.51 -2.95
N VAL A 6 -21.04 42.23 -3.03
CA VAL A 6 -21.75 41.16 -2.32
C VAL A 6 -20.96 40.75 -1.08
N SER A 7 -21.60 40.73 0.09
CA SER A 7 -20.97 40.45 1.37
C SER A 7 -21.58 39.25 2.10
N HIS A 8 -20.73 38.43 2.74
CA HIS A 8 -21.12 37.36 3.65
C HIS A 8 -20.06 37.07 4.72
N ASN A 9 -20.28 37.55 5.94
CA ASN A 9 -19.34 37.47 7.05
C ASN A 9 -17.92 37.95 6.67
N GLY A 10 -17.87 39.14 6.07
CA GLY A 10 -16.68 39.76 5.50
C GLY A 10 -15.95 40.74 6.42
N GLN A 11 -16.33 40.87 7.70
CA GLN A 11 -15.80 41.89 8.63
C GLN A 11 -14.26 41.96 8.64
N ARG A 12 -13.61 40.82 8.44
CA ARG A 12 -12.14 40.71 8.40
C ARG A 12 -11.49 41.45 7.23
N TRP A 13 -12.13 41.50 6.07
CA TRP A 13 -11.53 41.98 4.81
C TRP A 13 -12.15 43.29 4.33
N LEU A 14 -13.42 43.52 4.64
CA LEU A 14 -14.19 44.70 4.22
C LEU A 14 -13.48 46.04 4.47
N PRO A 15 -12.80 46.29 5.62
CA PRO A 15 -12.11 47.56 5.82
C PRO A 15 -11.07 47.88 4.73
N ASP A 16 -10.26 46.89 4.36
CA ASP A 16 -9.23 47.04 3.32
C ASP A 16 -9.85 47.11 1.92
N VAL A 17 -10.93 46.35 1.67
CA VAL A 17 -11.68 46.38 0.39
C VAL A 17 -12.32 47.75 0.17
N LEU A 18 -13.00 48.28 1.17
CA LEU A 18 -13.66 49.59 1.10
C LEU A 18 -12.62 50.71 0.92
N ALA A 19 -11.50 50.66 1.65
CA ALA A 19 -10.39 51.60 1.49
C ALA A 19 -9.70 51.49 0.12
N ALA A 20 -9.66 50.29 -0.49
CA ALA A 20 -9.15 50.11 -1.84
C ALA A 20 -10.07 50.76 -2.89
N ILE A 21 -11.38 50.56 -2.78
CA ILE A 21 -12.37 51.19 -3.68
C ILE A 21 -12.37 52.72 -3.52
N GLU A 22 -12.25 53.22 -2.30
CA GLU A 22 -12.14 54.66 -2.03
C GLU A 22 -10.84 55.28 -2.61
N ARG A 23 -9.78 54.49 -2.83
CA ARG A 23 -8.55 54.97 -3.49
C ARG A 23 -8.58 54.85 -5.02
N SER A 24 -9.64 54.28 -5.59
CA SER A 24 -9.79 54.11 -7.05
C SER A 24 -9.73 55.44 -7.80
N THR A 25 -8.91 55.52 -8.86
CA THR A 25 -8.76 56.71 -9.72
C THR A 25 -10.05 57.00 -10.49
N ALA A 26 -10.76 55.95 -10.91
CA ALA A 26 -12.10 56.03 -11.47
C ALA A 26 -13.17 55.88 -10.36
N ARG A 27 -14.17 56.76 -10.33
CA ARG A 27 -15.25 56.78 -9.32
C ARG A 27 -16.55 56.20 -9.87
N PRO A 28 -17.09 55.09 -9.31
CA PRO A 28 -18.41 54.59 -9.65
C PRO A 28 -19.49 55.64 -9.39
N ALA A 29 -20.49 55.72 -10.28
CA ALA A 29 -21.61 56.64 -10.13
C ALA A 29 -22.63 56.20 -9.07
N ALA A 30 -22.68 54.89 -8.79
CA ALA A 30 -23.48 54.29 -7.74
C ALA A 30 -22.67 53.23 -6.99
N LEU A 31 -22.85 53.18 -5.67
CA LEU A 31 -22.22 52.23 -4.76
C LEU A 31 -23.33 51.43 -4.07
N VAL A 32 -23.54 50.19 -4.51
CA VAL A 32 -24.60 49.31 -4.02
C VAL A 32 -23.98 48.08 -3.40
N ALA A 33 -24.50 47.64 -2.25
CA ALA A 33 -24.08 46.40 -1.64
C ALA A 33 -25.26 45.50 -1.28
N THR A 34 -25.07 44.19 -1.38
CA THR A 34 -26.02 43.18 -0.93
C THR A 34 -25.39 42.25 0.10
N ASP A 35 -26.01 42.17 1.27
CA ASP A 35 -25.59 41.29 2.36
C ASP A 35 -26.42 40.00 2.35
N THR A 36 -25.77 38.85 2.31
CA THR A 36 -26.44 37.54 2.28
C THR A 36 -26.60 36.94 3.69
N GLY A 37 -27.06 37.77 4.64
CA GLY A 37 -27.35 37.35 6.01
C GLY A 37 -26.11 37.21 6.90
N SER A 38 -25.17 38.15 6.80
CA SER A 38 -23.99 38.20 7.68
C SER A 38 -24.39 38.28 9.15
N ARG A 39 -23.58 37.69 10.02
CA ARG A 39 -23.75 37.63 11.49
C ARG A 39 -22.73 38.48 12.24
N ASP A 40 -21.80 39.09 11.51
CA ASP A 40 -20.73 39.93 11.99
C ASP A 40 -21.01 41.40 11.62
N ASP A 41 -20.03 42.29 11.84
CA ASP A 41 -20.23 43.74 11.63
C ASP A 41 -20.18 44.17 10.16
N SER A 42 -20.21 43.23 9.20
CA SER A 42 -20.08 43.51 7.75
C SER A 42 -21.06 44.58 7.25
N VAL A 43 -22.34 44.47 7.63
CA VAL A 43 -23.39 45.41 7.19
C VAL A 43 -23.14 46.82 7.73
N GLN A 44 -22.63 46.93 8.96
CA GLN A 44 -22.34 48.22 9.58
C GLN A 44 -21.17 48.90 8.86
N LEU A 45 -20.07 48.17 8.62
CA LEU A 45 -18.88 48.69 7.93
C LEU A 45 -19.22 49.26 6.55
N VAL A 46 -20.04 48.54 5.77
CA VAL A 46 -20.41 48.95 4.41
C VAL A 46 -21.33 50.19 4.43
N ARG A 47 -22.24 50.29 5.41
CA ARG A 47 -23.08 51.48 5.60
C ARG A 47 -22.29 52.71 6.03
N GLU A 48 -21.32 52.54 6.93
CA GLU A 48 -20.43 53.61 7.38
C GLU A 48 -19.58 54.17 6.24
N ALA A 49 -19.22 53.33 5.27
CA ALA A 49 -18.55 53.74 4.03
C ALA A 49 -19.49 54.41 2.99
N GLY A 50 -20.77 54.62 3.30
CA GLY A 50 -21.71 55.37 2.46
C GLY A 50 -22.35 54.57 1.32
N TRP A 51 -22.31 53.24 1.35
CA TRP A 51 -22.93 52.39 0.32
C TRP A 51 -24.42 52.16 0.61
N ASP A 52 -25.22 51.99 -0.45
CA ASP A 52 -26.62 51.57 -0.33
C ASP A 52 -26.69 50.05 -0.11
N VAL A 53 -26.96 49.63 1.13
CA VAL A 53 -26.89 48.20 1.55
C VAL A 53 -28.27 47.58 1.73
N GLU A 54 -28.57 46.57 0.92
CA GLU A 54 -29.72 45.69 1.10
C GLU A 54 -29.31 44.40 1.83
N ARG A 55 -30.14 43.94 2.77
CA ARG A 55 -29.90 42.68 3.50
C ARG A 55 -30.90 41.62 3.06
N LEU A 56 -30.39 40.53 2.54
CA LEU A 56 -31.11 39.34 2.12
C LEU A 56 -31.10 38.26 3.21
N GLY A 57 -31.91 37.23 3.01
CA GLY A 57 -31.91 36.04 3.89
C GLY A 57 -30.59 35.29 3.82
N ALA A 58 -30.23 34.58 4.88
CA ALA A 58 -28.99 33.81 4.96
C ALA A 58 -28.90 32.61 3.98
N ASP A 59 -30.03 32.21 3.41
CA ASP A 59 -30.12 31.16 2.39
C ASP A 59 -30.11 31.74 0.95
N ALA A 60 -29.99 33.06 0.79
CA ALA A 60 -29.92 33.70 -0.51
C ALA A 60 -28.63 33.30 -1.25
N SER A 61 -28.79 32.89 -2.50
CA SER A 61 -27.67 32.59 -3.40
C SER A 61 -26.94 33.86 -3.83
N TYR A 62 -25.71 33.71 -4.27
CA TYR A 62 -24.94 34.81 -4.87
C TYR A 62 -25.64 35.40 -6.10
N ALA A 63 -26.30 34.57 -6.90
CA ALA A 63 -27.07 35.02 -8.06
C ALA A 63 -28.25 35.94 -7.65
N GLU A 64 -28.97 35.58 -6.60
CA GLU A 64 -30.05 36.41 -6.03
C GLU A 64 -29.50 37.72 -5.46
N ALA A 65 -28.35 37.66 -4.78
CA ALA A 65 -27.67 38.84 -4.25
C ALA A 65 -27.23 39.82 -5.34
N VAL A 66 -26.68 39.32 -6.44
CA VAL A 66 -26.31 40.14 -7.60
C VAL A 66 -27.56 40.71 -8.29
N SER A 67 -28.61 39.91 -8.46
CA SER A 67 -29.86 40.36 -9.10
C SER A 67 -30.58 41.45 -8.30
N SER A 68 -30.61 41.31 -6.97
CA SER A 68 -31.21 42.31 -6.06
C SER A 68 -30.45 43.63 -6.11
N GLY A 69 -29.12 43.57 -6.06
CA GLY A 69 -28.29 44.76 -6.15
C GLY A 69 -28.30 45.42 -7.53
N LEU A 70 -28.40 44.63 -8.60
CA LEU A 70 -28.54 45.14 -9.98
C LEU A 70 -29.79 46.01 -10.14
N ALA A 71 -30.89 45.63 -9.49
CA ALA A 71 -32.14 46.40 -9.49
C ALA A 71 -31.99 47.77 -8.81
N ARG A 72 -31.01 47.93 -7.91
CA ARG A 72 -30.72 49.18 -7.19
C ARG A 72 -29.60 50.02 -7.82
N ALA A 73 -28.87 49.45 -8.78
CA ALA A 73 -27.70 50.09 -9.42
C ALA A 73 -28.02 51.23 -10.42
N GLY A 74 -29.26 51.73 -10.44
CA GLY A 74 -29.74 52.76 -11.38
C GLY A 74 -29.64 52.32 -12.85
N ASP A 75 -29.51 53.27 -13.76
CA ASP A 75 -29.41 53.04 -15.22
C ASP A 75 -27.96 52.90 -15.71
N SER A 76 -27.04 52.45 -14.85
CA SER A 76 -25.63 52.29 -15.20
C SER A 76 -25.42 51.20 -16.27
N GLU A 77 -24.84 51.57 -17.41
CA GLU A 77 -24.54 50.61 -18.50
C GLU A 77 -23.61 49.47 -18.06
N TRP A 78 -22.60 49.79 -17.25
CA TRP A 78 -21.61 48.84 -16.76
C TRP A 78 -21.75 48.63 -15.25
N ILE A 79 -21.67 47.37 -14.84
CA ILE A 79 -21.74 46.92 -13.45
C ILE A 79 -20.42 46.28 -13.06
N TRP A 80 -19.78 46.81 -12.03
CA TRP A 80 -18.53 46.28 -11.49
C TRP A 80 -18.82 45.41 -10.28
N LEU A 81 -18.76 44.10 -10.46
CA LEU A 81 -19.02 43.10 -9.43
C LEU A 81 -17.80 42.97 -8.51
N LEU A 82 -18.03 43.06 -7.20
CA LEU A 82 -17.01 42.96 -6.17
C LEU A 82 -17.43 41.96 -5.09
N HIS A 83 -16.44 41.25 -4.57
CA HIS A 83 -16.58 40.43 -3.37
C HIS A 83 -16.07 41.20 -2.14
N ASP A 84 -16.56 40.82 -0.98
CA ASP A 84 -16.09 41.30 0.33
C ASP A 84 -14.64 40.89 0.66
N ASP A 85 -14.03 39.97 -0.11
CA ASP A 85 -12.64 39.54 0.04
C ASP A 85 -11.74 39.86 -1.17
N CYS A 86 -12.07 40.92 -1.94
CA CYS A 86 -11.25 41.41 -3.05
C CYS A 86 -10.90 42.91 -2.96
N ALA A 87 -9.61 43.25 -2.99
CA ALA A 87 -9.13 44.64 -2.96
C ALA A 87 -8.49 45.03 -4.31
N PRO A 88 -9.13 45.92 -5.08
CA PRO A 88 -8.59 46.42 -6.35
C PRO A 88 -7.41 47.38 -6.14
N GLU A 89 -6.44 47.39 -7.07
CA GLU A 89 -5.47 48.49 -7.18
C GLU A 89 -6.19 49.80 -7.63
N PRO A 90 -5.64 50.99 -7.31
CA PRO A 90 -6.28 52.28 -7.60
C PRO A 90 -6.69 52.47 -9.05
N ASP A 91 -5.90 51.99 -10.00
CA ASP A 91 -6.10 52.15 -11.44
C ASP A 91 -6.88 50.98 -12.07
N ALA A 92 -7.30 49.98 -11.31
CA ALA A 92 -7.90 48.77 -11.88
C ALA A 92 -9.21 49.05 -12.63
N LEU A 93 -10.09 49.89 -12.08
CA LEU A 93 -11.36 50.24 -12.73
C LEU A 93 -11.14 51.11 -13.98
N GLU A 94 -10.12 51.97 -13.97
CA GLU A 94 -9.76 52.81 -15.12
C GLU A 94 -9.35 51.95 -16.31
N HIS A 95 -8.47 50.96 -16.09
CA HIS A 95 -8.05 50.01 -17.12
C HIS A 95 -9.22 49.16 -17.65
N LEU A 96 -10.13 48.70 -16.77
CA LEU A 96 -11.31 47.93 -17.20
C LEU A 96 -12.23 48.77 -18.10
N LEU A 97 -12.42 50.06 -17.79
CA LEU A 97 -13.23 50.96 -18.61
C LEU A 97 -12.55 51.30 -19.94
N ALA A 98 -11.24 51.54 -19.94
CA ALA A 98 -10.48 51.75 -21.17
C ALA A 98 -10.58 50.53 -22.11
N ALA A 99 -10.44 49.33 -21.56
CA ALA A 99 -10.60 48.09 -22.32
C ALA A 99 -12.03 47.89 -22.85
N ALA A 100 -13.05 48.40 -22.15
CA ALA A 100 -14.44 48.35 -22.61
C ALA A 100 -14.68 49.20 -23.87
N GLU A 101 -13.93 50.30 -24.04
CA GLU A 101 -13.96 51.13 -25.24
C GLU A 101 -13.20 50.48 -26.40
N GLU A 102 -12.08 49.80 -26.11
CA GLU A 102 -11.25 49.11 -27.10
C GLU A 102 -11.90 47.82 -27.64
N TRP A 103 -12.64 47.11 -26.79
CA TRP A 103 -13.27 45.82 -27.11
C TRP A 103 -14.81 45.91 -27.03
N PRO A 104 -15.49 46.53 -28.01
CA PRO A 104 -16.93 46.74 -27.95
C PRO A 104 -17.75 45.45 -27.89
N GLU A 105 -17.24 44.34 -28.42
CA GLU A 105 -17.82 43.00 -28.34
C GLU A 105 -17.69 42.32 -26.97
N ALA A 106 -16.84 42.85 -26.09
CA ALA A 106 -16.68 42.35 -24.73
C ALA A 106 -17.93 42.70 -23.91
N ALA A 107 -18.54 41.67 -23.33
CA ALA A 107 -19.64 41.84 -22.37
C ALA A 107 -19.17 41.69 -20.93
N ALA A 108 -18.05 40.98 -20.70
CA ALA A 108 -17.46 40.78 -19.39
C ALA A 108 -15.94 40.99 -19.48
N LEU A 109 -15.44 41.93 -18.70
CA LEU A 109 -14.03 42.29 -18.59
C LEU A 109 -13.55 41.90 -17.19
N GLY A 110 -12.44 41.19 -17.12
CA GLY A 110 -11.92 40.63 -15.88
C GLY A 110 -10.51 41.09 -15.56
N PRO A 111 -10.22 41.44 -14.31
CA PRO A 111 -8.88 41.78 -13.88
C PRO A 111 -7.98 40.55 -13.76
N LYS A 112 -6.68 40.80 -13.68
CA LYS A 112 -5.67 39.85 -13.19
C LYS A 112 -5.77 39.74 -11.67
N LEU A 113 -5.99 38.52 -11.17
CA LEU A 113 -6.10 38.27 -9.73
C LEU A 113 -4.77 37.84 -9.12
N ARG A 114 -4.38 38.51 -8.04
CA ARG A 114 -3.20 38.20 -7.24
C ARG A 114 -3.55 37.76 -5.82
N GLU A 115 -2.68 36.99 -5.20
CA GLU A 115 -2.90 36.46 -3.85
C GLU A 115 -2.82 37.56 -2.79
N TRP A 116 -3.84 37.70 -1.95
CA TRP A 116 -3.76 38.58 -0.78
C TRP A 116 -2.96 37.90 0.36
N PRO A 117 -1.96 38.54 1.01
CA PRO A 117 -1.44 39.92 0.81
C PRO A 117 -0.16 39.98 -0.05
N SER A 118 0.20 38.90 -0.75
CA SER A 118 1.43 38.80 -1.51
C SER A 118 1.32 39.51 -2.86
N LEU A 119 2.03 40.62 -3.04
CA LEU A 119 1.92 41.46 -4.24
C LEU A 119 2.35 40.79 -5.57
N ARG A 120 2.91 39.56 -5.54
CA ARG A 120 3.51 38.93 -6.73
C ARG A 120 3.02 37.53 -7.08
N ARG A 121 2.10 36.89 -6.35
CA ARG A 121 1.64 35.53 -6.73
C ARG A 121 0.33 35.61 -7.51
N LEU A 122 0.30 35.00 -8.70
CA LEU A 122 -0.90 34.95 -9.53
C LEU A 122 -1.88 33.90 -9.00
N LEU A 123 -3.14 34.28 -8.89
CA LEU A 123 -4.25 33.36 -8.64
C LEU A 123 -4.96 33.01 -9.93
N GLU A 124 -5.23 34.02 -10.76
CA GLU A 124 -6.05 33.86 -11.95
C GLU A 124 -5.80 34.95 -13.00
N VAL A 125 -5.76 34.55 -14.27
CA VAL A 125 -5.69 35.46 -15.43
C VAL A 125 -6.71 34.97 -16.47
N GLY A 126 -7.97 34.94 -16.04
CA GLY A 126 -9.07 34.24 -16.71
C GLY A 126 -9.09 32.74 -16.43
N VAL A 127 -10.24 32.11 -16.68
CA VAL A 127 -10.46 30.69 -16.44
C VAL A 127 -11.19 29.97 -17.55
N THR A 128 -10.92 28.68 -17.60
CA THR A 128 -11.65 27.70 -18.39
C THR A 128 -11.93 26.44 -17.57
N ILE A 129 -12.61 25.48 -18.19
CA ILE A 129 -13.00 24.22 -17.56
C ILE A 129 -12.60 23.03 -18.42
N SER A 130 -12.04 22.00 -17.79
CA SER A 130 -11.66 20.76 -18.46
C SER A 130 -12.84 19.81 -18.65
N GLY A 131 -12.67 18.82 -19.54
CA GLY A 131 -13.70 17.81 -19.83
C GLY A 131 -14.16 16.99 -18.61
N THR A 132 -13.36 16.94 -17.54
CA THR A 132 -13.69 16.26 -16.28
C THR A 132 -14.30 17.19 -15.23
N GLY A 133 -14.43 18.49 -15.49
CA GLY A 133 -15.01 19.46 -14.58
C GLY A 133 -14.00 20.02 -13.58
N ARG A 134 -12.72 20.10 -13.97
CA ARG A 134 -11.69 20.82 -13.22
C ARG A 134 -11.61 22.26 -13.73
N ARG A 135 -11.66 23.25 -12.84
CA ARG A 135 -11.34 24.65 -13.13
C ARG A 135 -9.86 24.74 -13.51
N GLU A 136 -9.57 25.41 -14.61
CA GLU A 136 -8.22 25.59 -15.16
C GLU A 136 -7.95 27.07 -15.33
N THR A 137 -6.93 27.59 -14.65
CA THR A 137 -6.46 28.98 -14.77
C THR A 137 -5.34 29.13 -15.80
N GLY A 138 -4.73 28.02 -16.24
CA GLY A 138 -3.54 28.02 -17.08
C GLY A 138 -2.24 28.35 -16.33
N LEU A 139 -2.31 28.55 -15.01
CA LEU A 139 -1.18 28.93 -14.16
C LEU A 139 -0.54 27.71 -13.46
N GLU A 140 0.75 27.79 -13.22
CA GLU A 140 1.46 26.88 -12.33
C GLU A 140 1.17 27.20 -10.85
N ARG A 141 1.31 26.22 -9.96
CA ARG A 141 1.00 26.41 -8.55
C ARG A 141 1.96 27.42 -7.93
N GLY A 142 1.42 28.58 -7.54
CA GLY A 142 2.18 29.65 -6.91
C GLY A 142 3.09 30.40 -7.88
N GLU A 143 2.73 30.39 -9.17
CA GLU A 143 3.39 31.17 -10.20
C GLU A 143 3.49 32.64 -9.80
N TYR A 144 4.68 33.23 -10.00
CA TYR A 144 4.93 34.64 -9.72
C TYR A 144 4.55 35.48 -10.94
N ASP A 145 4.01 36.67 -10.70
CA ASP A 145 3.77 37.67 -11.71
C ASP A 145 5.08 38.39 -12.05
N GLN A 146 5.53 38.18 -13.28
CA GLN A 146 6.72 38.76 -13.91
C GLN A 146 6.36 39.45 -15.24
N GLY A 147 5.08 39.72 -15.47
CA GLY A 147 4.57 40.27 -16.73
C GLY A 147 4.37 39.24 -17.86
N GLN A 148 4.41 37.94 -17.54
CA GLN A 148 4.30 36.87 -18.53
C GLN A 148 2.86 36.61 -19.01
N HIS A 149 1.86 37.26 -18.41
CA HIS A 149 0.45 37.19 -18.80
C HIS A 149 -0.16 38.59 -18.97
N ASP A 150 0.56 39.49 -19.67
CA ASP A 150 0.19 40.90 -19.85
C ASP A 150 -0.53 41.20 -21.17
N ASP A 151 -0.88 40.15 -21.93
CA ASP A 151 -1.66 40.29 -23.16
C ASP A 151 -3.17 40.24 -22.89
N HIS A 152 -3.92 41.16 -23.52
CA HIS A 152 -5.38 41.09 -23.57
C HIS A 152 -5.81 39.85 -24.35
N ARG A 153 -6.70 39.04 -23.77
CA ARG A 153 -7.15 37.79 -24.40
C ARG A 153 -8.59 37.45 -24.11
N ALA A 154 -9.27 36.95 -25.14
CA ALA A 154 -10.57 36.32 -25.00
C ALA A 154 -10.44 34.98 -24.25
N VAL A 155 -11.24 34.82 -23.21
CA VAL A 155 -11.28 33.62 -22.35
C VAL A 155 -12.71 33.10 -22.23
N LEU A 156 -12.88 31.89 -21.70
CA LEU A 156 -14.21 31.36 -21.45
C LEU A 156 -14.94 32.21 -20.39
N ALA A 157 -14.26 32.51 -19.30
CA ALA A 157 -14.83 33.26 -18.20
C ALA A 157 -13.74 34.04 -17.44
N VAL A 158 -14.18 35.09 -16.77
CA VAL A 158 -13.39 35.86 -15.82
C VAL A 158 -14.05 35.77 -14.44
N ASN A 159 -13.26 35.86 -13.37
CA ASN A 159 -13.78 35.78 -12.01
C ASN A 159 -14.79 36.89 -11.73
N THR A 160 -15.88 36.59 -11.02
CA THR A 160 -16.85 37.61 -10.57
C THR A 160 -16.27 38.60 -9.56
N ALA A 161 -15.14 38.27 -8.93
CA ALA A 161 -14.41 39.18 -8.07
C ALA A 161 -13.63 40.22 -8.89
N GLY A 162 -14.24 41.38 -9.09
CA GLY A 162 -13.69 42.48 -9.89
C GLY A 162 -14.13 42.52 -11.35
N MET A 163 -15.11 41.68 -11.74
CA MET A 163 -15.65 41.66 -13.11
C MET A 163 -16.40 42.95 -13.45
N LEU A 164 -16.07 43.57 -14.57
CA LEU A 164 -16.87 44.64 -15.18
C LEU A 164 -17.75 44.03 -16.28
N VAL A 165 -19.07 44.07 -16.11
CA VAL A 165 -20.04 43.41 -17.00
C VAL A 165 -21.11 44.38 -17.51
N ARG A 166 -21.50 44.24 -18.79
CA ARG A 166 -22.60 45.01 -19.38
C ARG A 166 -23.93 44.66 -18.68
N ARG A 167 -24.65 45.68 -18.23
CA ARG A 167 -25.96 45.56 -17.55
C ARG A 167 -26.96 44.76 -18.37
N GLU A 168 -27.01 45.00 -19.68
CA GLU A 168 -27.93 44.30 -20.59
C GLU A 168 -27.67 42.79 -20.58
N VAL A 169 -26.40 42.39 -20.67
CA VAL A 169 -25.99 40.98 -20.67
C VAL A 169 -26.22 40.34 -19.30
N LEU A 170 -25.90 41.05 -18.21
CA LEU A 170 -26.16 40.57 -16.86
C LEU A 170 -27.67 40.41 -16.59
N THR A 171 -28.50 41.29 -17.14
CA THR A 171 -29.98 41.23 -17.03
C THR A 171 -30.57 40.11 -17.90
N GLU A 172 -30.12 39.95 -19.15
CA GLU A 172 -30.63 38.95 -20.08
C GLU A 172 -30.21 37.53 -19.68
N ILE A 173 -28.93 37.35 -19.33
CA ILE A 173 -28.35 36.03 -19.07
C ILE A 173 -28.47 35.64 -17.59
N GLY A 174 -28.19 36.57 -16.67
CA GLY A 174 -28.21 36.34 -15.22
C GLY A 174 -27.21 35.31 -14.71
N LEU A 175 -27.05 35.19 -13.39
CA LEU A 175 -26.29 34.10 -12.75
C LEU A 175 -27.23 32.93 -12.39
N ASP A 176 -26.74 31.68 -12.39
CA ASP A 176 -27.57 30.50 -12.04
C ASP A 176 -27.64 30.36 -10.50
N PRO A 177 -28.82 30.50 -9.87
CA PRO A 177 -28.97 30.42 -8.41
C PRO A 177 -28.69 29.03 -7.84
N GLN A 178 -28.64 27.98 -8.68
CA GLN A 178 -28.28 26.63 -8.26
C GLN A 178 -26.77 26.37 -8.30
N ILE A 179 -25.97 27.31 -8.80
CA ILE A 179 -24.51 27.24 -8.77
C ILE A 179 -24.00 28.08 -7.60
N PRO A 180 -23.21 27.50 -6.67
CA PRO A 180 -22.56 28.25 -5.61
C PRO A 180 -21.64 29.36 -6.17
N VAL A 181 -21.17 30.28 -5.32
CA VAL A 181 -20.20 31.33 -5.72
C VAL A 181 -19.04 30.73 -6.50
N ILE A 182 -18.53 29.57 -6.05
CA ILE A 182 -17.45 28.86 -6.73
C ILE A 182 -17.99 28.18 -8.00
N GLY A 183 -17.57 28.69 -9.16
CA GLY A 183 -17.95 28.18 -10.48
C GLY A 183 -19.11 28.92 -11.16
N THR A 184 -19.71 29.92 -10.50
CA THR A 184 -20.75 30.76 -11.11
C THR A 184 -20.20 31.60 -12.27
N ASP A 185 -18.95 32.04 -12.12
CA ASP A 185 -18.12 32.71 -13.13
C ASP A 185 -17.98 31.88 -14.41
N LEU A 186 -17.58 30.60 -14.27
CA LEU A 186 -17.41 29.67 -15.39
C LEU A 186 -18.72 29.41 -16.14
N ASP A 187 -19.82 29.25 -15.41
CA ASP A 187 -21.13 29.02 -16.03
C ASP A 187 -21.66 30.26 -16.73
N PHE A 188 -21.52 31.43 -16.11
CA PHE A 188 -21.90 32.70 -16.68
C PHE A 188 -21.08 33.02 -17.94
N GLY A 189 -19.75 32.95 -17.89
CA GLY A 189 -18.89 33.19 -19.04
C GLY A 189 -19.16 32.24 -20.21
N TRP A 190 -19.45 30.96 -19.93
CA TRP A 190 -19.90 30.03 -20.98
C TRP A 190 -21.23 30.49 -21.60
N ARG A 191 -22.20 30.92 -20.80
CA ARG A 191 -23.49 31.42 -21.31
C ARG A 191 -23.33 32.73 -22.09
N VAL A 192 -22.45 33.64 -21.65
CA VAL A 192 -22.05 34.86 -22.38
C VAL A 192 -21.47 34.51 -23.76
N ALA A 193 -20.53 33.56 -23.81
CA ALA A 193 -19.97 33.07 -25.07
C ALA A 193 -21.05 32.45 -25.99
N ARG A 194 -22.00 31.69 -25.43
CA ARG A 194 -23.13 31.14 -26.20
C ARG A 194 -24.15 32.18 -26.65
N ALA A 195 -24.26 33.32 -25.97
CA ALA A 195 -25.09 34.44 -26.38
C ALA A 195 -24.45 35.27 -27.50
N GLY A 196 -23.18 35.02 -27.83
CA GLY A 196 -22.45 35.71 -28.90
C GLY A 196 -21.59 36.88 -28.43
N HIS A 197 -21.32 36.98 -27.13
CA HIS A 197 -20.48 38.01 -26.54
C HIS A 197 -19.12 37.45 -26.08
N ALA A 198 -18.11 38.30 -25.97
CA ALA A 198 -16.78 37.91 -25.49
C ALA A 198 -16.59 38.18 -23.98
N SER A 199 -15.82 37.33 -23.33
CA SER A 199 -15.21 37.62 -22.02
C SER A 199 -13.72 37.86 -22.23
N VAL A 200 -13.19 38.99 -21.74
CA VAL A 200 -11.81 39.42 -21.99
C VAL A 200 -11.09 39.66 -20.67
N VAL A 201 -9.84 39.19 -20.58
CA VAL A 201 -8.95 39.51 -19.45
C VAL A 201 -8.20 40.80 -19.74
N VAL A 202 -8.23 41.73 -18.78
CA VAL A 202 -7.53 43.01 -18.79
C VAL A 202 -6.39 42.93 -17.77
N PRO A 203 -5.18 42.58 -18.18
CA PRO A 203 -4.09 42.23 -17.29
C PRO A 203 -3.47 43.40 -16.52
N GLU A 204 -3.67 44.64 -16.98
CA GLU A 204 -3.29 45.89 -16.31
C GLU A 204 -4.20 46.18 -15.11
N ALA A 205 -5.45 45.72 -15.16
CA ALA A 205 -6.36 45.79 -14.02
C ALA A 205 -6.00 44.71 -13.00
N VAL A 206 -5.44 45.10 -11.85
CA VAL A 206 -5.01 44.15 -10.80
C VAL A 206 -5.96 44.19 -9.60
N VAL A 207 -6.37 43.00 -9.14
CA VAL A 207 -7.17 42.84 -7.92
C VAL A 207 -6.56 41.79 -7.01
N PHE A 208 -6.39 42.11 -5.73
CA PHE A 208 -5.96 41.15 -4.71
C PHE A 208 -7.15 40.37 -4.18
N HIS A 209 -7.07 39.04 -4.17
CA HIS A 209 -8.15 38.16 -3.76
C HIS A 209 -7.69 37.17 -2.69
N VAL A 210 -8.52 36.95 -1.66
CA VAL A 210 -8.23 35.98 -0.59
C VAL A 210 -8.68 34.57 -0.95
N GLU A 211 -9.77 34.45 -1.72
CA GLU A 211 -10.48 33.20 -2.04
C GLU A 211 -11.05 32.54 -0.78
N ALA A 212 -11.66 33.34 0.10
CA ALA A 212 -12.03 32.91 1.45
C ALA A 212 -13.04 31.75 1.45
N SER A 213 -13.93 31.68 0.45
CA SER A 213 -14.84 30.55 0.23
C SER A 213 -14.14 29.30 -0.30
N GLU A 214 -13.19 29.43 -1.22
CA GLU A 214 -12.46 28.29 -1.81
C GLU A 214 -11.43 27.69 -0.84
N ARG A 215 -10.78 28.54 -0.04
CA ARG A 215 -9.78 28.14 0.97
C ARG A 215 -10.39 27.68 2.29
N ALA A 216 -11.71 27.67 2.40
CA ALA A 216 -12.46 27.31 3.61
C ALA A 216 -12.05 28.13 4.85
N VAL A 217 -11.73 29.41 4.66
CA VAL A 217 -11.32 30.32 5.74
C VAL A 217 -12.54 30.99 6.40
N ARG A 218 -13.70 31.03 5.69
CA ARG A 218 -14.98 31.47 6.26
C ARG A 218 -15.58 30.39 7.17
N ASP A 219 -15.83 30.73 8.45
CA ASP A 219 -16.53 29.85 9.41
C ASP A 219 -18.03 29.79 9.11
N THR A 220 -18.37 28.95 8.15
CA THR A 220 -19.76 28.59 7.86
C THR A 220 -19.93 27.13 8.29
N ARG A 221 -20.70 26.90 9.36
CA ARG A 221 -20.98 25.55 9.91
C ARG A 221 -21.62 24.55 8.90
N ARG A 222 -21.85 24.96 7.66
CA ARG A 222 -22.47 24.20 6.56
C ARG A 222 -21.67 24.18 5.24
N SER A 223 -20.53 24.87 5.09
CA SER A 223 -19.87 24.84 3.77
C SER A 223 -19.15 23.53 3.52
N HIS A 224 -19.39 22.98 2.33
CA HIS A 224 -18.61 21.89 1.77
C HIS A 224 -17.97 22.40 0.48
N PRO A 225 -16.89 23.21 0.55
CA PRO A 225 -16.35 23.91 -0.63
C PRO A 225 -15.96 22.95 -1.76
N HIS A 226 -15.45 21.77 -1.40
CA HIS A 226 -15.13 20.73 -2.38
C HIS A 226 -16.37 20.20 -3.10
N ARG A 227 -17.44 19.92 -2.36
CA ARG A 227 -18.73 19.46 -2.90
C ARG A 227 -19.36 20.54 -3.78
N GLU A 228 -19.36 21.78 -3.32
CA GLU A 228 -19.94 22.93 -4.01
C GLU A 228 -19.25 23.19 -5.34
N ALA A 229 -17.92 23.29 -5.33
CA ALA A 229 -17.12 23.43 -6.55
C ALA A 229 -17.35 22.25 -7.53
N ARG A 230 -17.43 21.02 -6.99
CA ARG A 230 -17.65 19.83 -7.81
C ARG A 230 -19.04 19.78 -8.43
N ALA A 231 -20.08 20.10 -7.65
CA ALA A 231 -21.45 20.16 -8.12
C ALA A 231 -21.62 21.25 -9.19
N GLY A 232 -21.11 22.47 -8.93
CA GLY A 232 -21.11 23.57 -9.88
C GLY A 232 -20.44 23.19 -11.21
N ALA A 233 -19.28 22.54 -11.16
CA ALA A 233 -18.57 22.08 -12.35
C ALA A 233 -19.33 21.01 -13.15
N ILE A 234 -19.91 20.00 -12.48
CA ILE A 234 -20.70 18.95 -13.14
C ILE A 234 -21.94 19.57 -13.80
N ARG A 235 -22.65 20.44 -13.08
CA ARG A 235 -23.83 21.15 -13.59
C ARG A 235 -23.48 21.97 -14.83
N THR A 236 -22.46 22.81 -14.73
CA THR A 236 -21.95 23.65 -15.84
C THR A 236 -21.67 22.80 -17.08
N LEU A 237 -20.94 21.69 -16.92
CA LEU A 237 -20.59 20.81 -18.03
C LEU A 237 -21.77 20.08 -18.66
N MET A 238 -22.72 19.63 -17.85
CA MET A 238 -23.89 18.87 -18.32
C MET A 238 -24.93 19.77 -18.99
N ALA A 239 -25.04 21.00 -18.52
CA ALA A 239 -26.06 21.91 -18.99
C ALA A 239 -25.57 22.85 -20.11
N ASN A 240 -24.27 23.16 -20.23
CA ASN A 240 -23.71 23.92 -21.37
C ASN A 240 -23.12 23.05 -22.51
N GLY A 241 -22.87 21.76 -22.28
CA GLY A 241 -22.21 20.88 -23.26
C GLY A 241 -23.07 20.45 -24.45
N PRO A 242 -22.48 19.87 -25.52
CA PRO A 242 -23.23 19.35 -26.66
C PRO A 242 -24.07 18.12 -26.29
N GLY A 243 -25.31 18.04 -26.82
CA GLY A 243 -26.28 16.99 -26.46
C GLY A 243 -25.97 15.58 -26.99
N ARG A 244 -25.29 15.47 -28.15
CA ARG A 244 -25.06 14.17 -28.85
C ARG A 244 -24.23 13.16 -28.04
N GLY A 245 -23.38 13.63 -27.12
CA GLY A 245 -22.51 12.78 -26.28
C GLY A 245 -22.88 12.79 -24.80
N LEU A 246 -24.07 13.29 -24.43
CA LEU A 246 -24.44 13.58 -23.05
C LEU A 246 -24.50 12.33 -22.14
N PRO A 247 -25.05 11.17 -22.56
CA PRO A 247 -25.03 9.96 -21.74
C PRO A 247 -23.62 9.46 -21.46
N LEU A 248 -22.75 9.48 -22.48
CA LEU A 248 -21.35 9.10 -22.32
C LEU A 248 -20.61 10.06 -21.39
N LYS A 249 -20.85 11.38 -21.51
CA LYS A 249 -20.25 12.37 -20.62
C LYS A 249 -20.73 12.20 -19.17
N ALA A 250 -22.01 11.91 -18.96
CA ALA A 250 -22.55 11.59 -17.63
C ALA A 250 -21.88 10.35 -17.03
N LEU A 251 -21.72 9.29 -17.83
CA LEU A 251 -21.02 8.07 -17.41
C LEU A 251 -19.56 8.36 -17.06
N LEU A 252 -18.83 9.10 -17.90
CA LEU A 252 -17.43 9.46 -17.66
C LEU A 252 -17.26 10.34 -16.41
N LEU A 253 -18.17 11.28 -16.16
CA LEU A 253 -18.18 12.08 -14.93
C LEU A 253 -18.50 11.24 -13.70
N ALA A 254 -19.45 10.29 -13.79
CA ALA A 254 -19.78 9.38 -12.71
C ALA A 254 -18.59 8.47 -12.35
N VAL A 255 -18.00 7.81 -13.35
CA VAL A 255 -16.81 6.96 -13.17
C VAL A 255 -15.64 7.79 -12.67
N GLY A 256 -15.41 8.98 -13.22
CA GLY A 256 -14.37 9.91 -12.78
C GLY A 256 -14.51 10.34 -11.32
N SER A 257 -15.74 10.66 -10.87
CA SER A 257 -16.03 10.99 -9.47
C SER A 257 -15.84 9.77 -8.54
N LEU A 258 -16.21 8.56 -8.97
CA LEU A 258 -15.96 7.33 -8.21
C LEU A 258 -14.45 7.06 -8.05
N LEU A 259 -13.68 7.19 -9.13
CA LEU A 259 -12.23 7.04 -9.09
C LEU A 259 -11.56 8.07 -8.17
N ARG A 260 -12.03 9.32 -8.19
CA ARG A 260 -11.55 10.37 -7.28
C ARG A 260 -11.95 10.10 -5.83
N ALA A 261 -13.17 9.61 -5.58
CA ALA A 261 -13.62 9.19 -4.26
C ALA A 261 -12.72 8.09 -3.68
N VAL A 262 -12.42 7.05 -4.48
CA VAL A 262 -11.43 6.02 -4.11
C VAL A 262 -10.07 6.64 -3.84
N GLY A 263 -9.60 7.55 -4.70
CA GLY A 263 -8.34 8.28 -4.51
C GLY A 263 -8.30 9.06 -3.19
N PHE A 264 -9.39 9.72 -2.80
CA PHE A 264 -9.49 10.42 -1.53
C PHE A 264 -9.52 9.45 -0.33
N LEU A 265 -10.19 8.30 -0.45
CA LEU A 265 -10.13 7.25 0.58
C LEU A 265 -8.70 6.74 0.80
N LEU A 266 -7.96 6.51 -0.29
CA LEU A 266 -6.56 6.07 -0.23
C LEU A 266 -5.65 7.08 0.50
N VAL A 267 -5.99 8.37 0.46
CA VAL A 267 -5.24 9.45 1.13
C VAL A 267 -5.89 9.90 2.45
N ARG A 268 -6.83 9.12 3.00
CA ARG A 268 -7.56 9.39 4.26
C ARG A 268 -8.31 10.72 4.26
N SER A 269 -8.95 11.05 3.14
CA SER A 269 -9.86 12.18 2.97
C SER A 269 -11.31 11.67 2.78
N PRO A 270 -11.94 11.02 3.79
CA PRO A 270 -13.26 10.39 3.63
C PRO A 270 -14.37 11.41 3.39
N ARG A 271 -14.22 12.64 3.91
CA ARG A 271 -15.20 13.72 3.68
C ARG A 271 -15.21 14.13 2.22
N GLU A 272 -14.03 14.37 1.64
CA GLU A 272 -13.88 14.73 0.23
C GLU A 272 -14.31 13.58 -0.69
N SER A 273 -14.06 12.33 -0.29
CA SER A 273 -14.60 11.16 -0.99
C SER A 273 -16.11 11.16 -1.03
N TRP A 274 -16.76 11.46 0.08
CA TRP A 274 -18.22 11.52 0.15
C TRP A 274 -18.78 12.69 -0.66
N ASP A 275 -18.12 13.85 -0.56
CA ASP A 275 -18.47 15.06 -1.31
C ASP A 275 -18.45 14.82 -2.84
N GLU A 276 -17.48 14.06 -3.38
CA GLU A 276 -17.42 13.67 -4.80
C GLU A 276 -18.63 12.82 -5.23
N VAL A 277 -19.01 11.83 -4.41
CA VAL A 277 -20.14 10.92 -4.70
C VAL A 277 -21.46 11.68 -4.64
N VAL A 278 -21.66 12.51 -3.61
CA VAL A 278 -22.88 13.27 -3.42
C VAL A 278 -23.05 14.34 -4.50
N ALA A 279 -21.97 15.04 -4.90
CA ALA A 279 -22.02 16.00 -6.00
C ALA A 279 -22.43 15.33 -7.32
N ALA A 280 -21.83 14.18 -7.66
CA ALA A 280 -22.18 13.44 -8.88
C ALA A 280 -23.62 12.91 -8.84
N ALA A 281 -24.06 12.31 -7.74
CA ALA A 281 -25.41 11.77 -7.60
C ALA A 281 -26.51 12.85 -7.59
N GLY A 282 -26.17 14.07 -7.16
CA GLY A 282 -27.06 15.23 -7.20
C GLY A 282 -27.28 15.77 -8.61
N GLU A 283 -26.18 16.07 -9.32
CA GLU A 283 -26.21 16.83 -10.57
C GLU A 283 -26.39 15.98 -11.83
N LEU A 284 -26.06 14.68 -11.79
CA LEU A 284 -26.24 13.79 -12.95
C LEU A 284 -27.68 13.28 -13.14
N ARG A 285 -28.65 13.81 -12.38
CA ARG A 285 -30.06 13.43 -12.50
C ARG A 285 -30.66 13.93 -13.83
N PRO A 286 -31.25 13.05 -14.67
CA PRO A 286 -31.72 13.43 -16.00
C PRO A 286 -32.70 14.61 -16.01
N GLY A 287 -33.60 14.69 -15.02
CA GLY A 287 -34.58 15.78 -14.91
C GLY A 287 -33.93 17.15 -14.67
N ARG A 288 -32.94 17.23 -13.76
CA ARG A 288 -32.21 18.48 -13.47
C ARG A 288 -31.38 18.92 -14.67
N VAL A 289 -30.69 17.99 -15.32
CA VAL A 289 -29.90 18.26 -16.53
C VAL A 289 -30.80 18.79 -17.65
N ARG A 290 -31.95 18.16 -17.90
CA ARG A 290 -32.89 18.62 -18.94
C ARG A 290 -33.45 20.01 -18.64
N ALA A 291 -33.80 20.30 -17.39
CA ALA A 291 -34.31 21.60 -16.98
C ALA A 291 -33.27 22.71 -17.20
N ALA A 292 -32.04 22.52 -16.69
CA ALA A 292 -30.96 23.48 -16.85
C ALA A 292 -30.59 23.72 -18.32
N ARG A 293 -30.62 22.68 -19.17
CA ARG A 293 -30.38 22.82 -20.61
C ARG A 293 -31.43 23.67 -21.30
N ARG A 294 -32.72 23.43 -21.01
CA ARG A 294 -33.83 24.20 -21.61
C ARG A 294 -33.74 25.68 -21.26
N GLU A 295 -33.35 25.98 -20.02
CA GLU A 295 -33.13 27.35 -19.56
C GLU A 295 -31.99 28.02 -20.36
N ARG A 296 -30.87 27.33 -20.52
CA ARG A 296 -29.67 27.83 -21.25
C ARG A 296 -29.89 27.96 -22.75
N GLU A 297 -30.79 27.18 -23.32
CA GLU A 297 -31.14 27.27 -24.74
C GLU A 297 -31.95 28.54 -25.07
N ARG A 298 -32.56 29.22 -24.08
CA ARG A 298 -33.34 30.45 -24.31
C ARG A 298 -32.48 31.65 -24.70
N THR A 299 -31.26 31.73 -24.16
CA THR A 299 -30.33 32.85 -24.40
C THR A 299 -29.21 32.50 -25.38
N ALA A 300 -29.13 31.24 -25.81
CA ALA A 300 -28.08 30.79 -26.71
C ALA A 300 -28.34 31.21 -28.16
N ARG A 301 -27.43 31.99 -28.73
CA ARG A 301 -27.45 32.43 -30.13
C ARG A 301 -26.42 31.68 -30.99
N LEU A 302 -25.31 31.23 -30.39
CA LEU A 302 -24.24 30.50 -31.06
C LEU A 302 -24.28 28.98 -30.83
N PRO A 303 -23.81 28.18 -31.81
CA PRO A 303 -23.64 26.74 -31.65
C PRO A 303 -22.53 26.41 -30.65
N HIS A 304 -22.59 25.21 -30.07
CA HIS A 304 -21.59 24.75 -29.09
C HIS A 304 -20.16 24.67 -29.65
N THR A 305 -20.00 24.57 -30.97
CA THR A 305 -18.71 24.51 -31.66
C THR A 305 -17.88 25.77 -31.44
N ASP A 306 -18.54 26.92 -31.34
CA ASP A 306 -17.87 28.23 -31.31
C ASP A 306 -17.29 28.51 -29.92
N VAL A 307 -17.76 27.79 -28.89
CA VAL A 307 -17.20 27.86 -27.53
C VAL A 307 -16.05 26.87 -27.32
N VAL A 308 -15.90 25.84 -28.17
CA VAL A 308 -14.85 24.81 -28.01
C VAL A 308 -13.44 25.39 -27.92
N PRO A 309 -13.04 26.42 -28.70
CA PRO A 309 -11.71 27.03 -28.60
C PRO A 309 -11.41 27.67 -27.24
N LEU A 310 -12.46 28.09 -26.51
CA LEU A 310 -12.33 28.69 -25.18
C LEU A 310 -12.21 27.63 -24.06
N LEU A 311 -12.49 26.36 -24.36
CA LEU A 311 -12.42 25.26 -23.40
C LEU A 311 -11.00 24.69 -23.27
N ALA A 312 -10.70 24.09 -22.12
CA ALA A 312 -9.41 23.45 -21.94
C ALA A 312 -9.21 22.30 -22.96
N PRO A 313 -7.96 22.05 -23.43
CA PRO A 313 -7.67 20.99 -24.38
C PRO A 313 -8.14 19.61 -23.88
N ARG A 314 -8.67 18.78 -24.79
CA ARG A 314 -9.21 17.45 -24.45
C ARG A 314 -8.19 16.50 -23.83
N TRP A 315 -6.90 16.69 -24.09
CA TRP A 315 -5.80 15.89 -23.54
C TRP A 315 -5.36 16.32 -22.14
N LEU A 316 -5.74 17.50 -21.67
CA LEU A 316 -5.28 18.05 -20.40
C LEU A 316 -5.66 17.17 -19.19
N PRO A 317 -6.87 16.58 -19.10
CA PRO A 317 -7.18 15.62 -18.05
C PRO A 317 -6.27 14.40 -18.02
N LEU A 318 -5.81 13.92 -19.18
CA LEU A 318 -4.87 12.80 -19.28
C LEU A 318 -3.50 13.19 -18.72
N ARG A 319 -3.03 14.41 -19.01
CA ARG A 319 -1.79 14.94 -18.41
C ARG A 319 -1.90 14.99 -16.89
N HIS A 320 -2.99 15.47 -16.32
CA HIS A 320 -3.19 15.49 -14.86
C HIS A 320 -3.16 14.10 -14.23
N LEU A 321 -3.69 13.09 -14.93
CA LEU A 321 -3.61 11.69 -14.49
C LEU A 321 -2.15 11.21 -14.51
N LEU A 322 -1.43 11.46 -15.60
CA LEU A 322 -0.02 11.10 -15.74
C LEU A 322 0.86 11.81 -14.71
N ASP A 323 0.64 13.10 -14.44
CA ASP A 323 1.37 13.87 -13.41
C ASP A 323 1.06 13.34 -12.00
N SER A 324 -0.18 12.89 -11.75
CA SER A 324 -0.56 12.27 -10.47
C SER A 324 0.09 10.91 -10.26
N VAL A 325 0.18 10.09 -11.32
CA VAL A 325 0.85 8.79 -11.30
C VAL A 325 2.37 8.98 -11.22
N GLY A 326 2.92 9.95 -11.95
CA GLY A 326 4.32 10.36 -11.89
C GLY A 326 4.69 10.85 -10.49
N GLY A 327 3.84 11.65 -9.85
CA GLY A 327 3.98 12.08 -8.46
C GLY A 327 3.92 10.94 -7.44
N PHE A 328 3.16 9.87 -7.72
CA PHE A 328 3.17 8.66 -6.90
C PHE A 328 4.43 7.82 -7.14
N GLY A 329 4.89 7.75 -8.39
CA GLY A 329 6.16 7.14 -8.77
C GLY A 329 7.35 7.84 -8.14
N THR A 330 7.38 9.18 -8.16
CA THR A 330 8.40 9.97 -7.46
C THR A 330 8.26 9.86 -5.96
N ALA A 331 7.06 9.79 -5.39
CA ALA A 331 6.88 9.51 -3.96
C ALA A 331 7.37 8.11 -3.57
N LEU A 332 7.17 7.09 -4.41
CA LEU A 332 7.71 5.74 -4.22
C LEU A 332 9.23 5.71 -4.38
N VAL A 333 9.76 6.43 -5.36
CA VAL A 333 11.20 6.63 -5.57
C VAL A 333 11.79 7.45 -4.43
N ASP A 334 11.05 8.39 -3.84
CA ASP A 334 11.47 9.19 -2.70
C ASP A 334 11.38 8.40 -1.41
N ILE A 335 10.43 7.47 -1.27
CA ILE A 335 10.43 6.44 -0.22
C ILE A 335 11.62 5.50 -0.42
N ALA A 336 11.94 5.11 -1.66
CA ALA A 336 13.12 4.32 -1.97
C ALA A 336 14.42 5.10 -1.70
N ARG A 337 14.47 6.40 -2.04
CA ARG A 337 15.56 7.32 -1.70
C ARG A 337 15.58 7.63 -0.21
N GLU A 338 14.47 7.57 0.53
CA GLU A 338 14.42 7.70 1.99
C GLU A 338 15.07 6.45 2.64
N VAL A 339 14.77 5.28 2.08
CA VAL A 339 15.39 4.00 2.46
C VAL A 339 16.89 4.01 2.14
N VAL A 340 17.28 4.50 0.96
CA VAL A 340 18.68 4.53 0.48
C VAL A 340 19.49 5.68 1.09
N ALA A 341 18.99 6.91 1.12
CA ALA A 341 19.72 8.12 1.53
C ALA A 341 19.60 8.44 3.04
N GLY A 342 18.52 8.01 3.71
CA GLY A 342 18.44 8.15 5.16
C GLY A 342 18.42 9.56 5.71
N ARG A 343 18.07 10.54 4.90
CA ARG A 343 17.72 11.86 5.41
C ARG A 343 16.35 11.74 6.07
N GLU A 344 16.29 11.98 7.39
CA GLU A 344 15.05 12.52 7.96
C GLU A 344 14.84 13.86 7.26
N VAL A 345 13.70 14.00 6.58
CA VAL A 345 13.26 15.27 6.02
C VAL A 345 13.09 16.24 7.19
N ARG A 346 14.11 17.07 7.44
CA ARG A 346 13.85 18.46 7.82
C ARG A 346 13.09 19.03 6.63
N THR A 347 11.79 19.23 6.81
CA THR A 347 10.93 19.86 5.82
C THR A 347 11.54 21.20 5.48
N ALA A 348 11.96 21.35 4.24
CA ALA A 348 12.40 22.62 3.67
C ALA A 348 11.18 23.55 3.62
N HIS A 349 10.99 24.29 4.70
CA HIS A 349 10.26 25.56 4.75
C HIS A 349 10.89 26.43 5.84
N THR A 350 12.17 26.71 5.66
CA THR A 350 12.76 28.01 6.00
C THR A 350 13.64 28.33 4.80
N VAL A 351 13.19 29.24 3.96
CA VAL A 351 14.12 29.97 3.09
C VAL A 351 14.84 30.90 4.04
N ASP A 352 15.93 30.42 4.63
CA ASP A 352 16.93 31.32 5.20
C ASP A 352 17.57 32.01 4.00
N LEU A 353 17.16 33.26 3.81
CA LEU A 353 17.85 34.23 2.96
C LEU A 353 19.21 34.48 3.62
N GLU A 354 20.26 33.84 3.11
CA GLU A 354 21.68 34.25 3.14
C GLU A 354 22.56 33.02 2.88
N ASP A 355 22.89 32.77 1.61
CA ASP A 355 24.19 32.28 1.13
C ASP A 355 24.05 31.82 -0.34
N GLU A 356 24.17 32.77 -1.27
CA GLU A 356 24.57 32.45 -2.65
C GLU A 356 26.09 32.20 -2.68
N GLY A 357 26.48 30.98 -2.32
CA GLY A 357 27.82 30.45 -2.53
C GLY A 357 27.73 29.20 -3.40
N ALA A 358 28.19 29.29 -4.64
CA ALA A 358 28.24 28.21 -5.62
C ALA A 358 28.78 26.88 -5.03
N ALA A 359 27.88 25.95 -4.71
CA ALA A 359 28.21 24.58 -4.38
C ALA A 359 27.69 23.68 -5.49
N THR A 360 28.60 23.26 -6.38
CA THR A 360 28.38 22.21 -7.37
C THR A 360 27.70 21.01 -6.70
N GLU A 361 26.43 20.76 -7.00
CA GLU A 361 25.72 19.61 -6.46
C GLU A 361 26.44 18.33 -6.89
N PRO A 362 26.87 17.44 -5.97
CA PRO A 362 27.46 16.19 -6.37
C PRO A 362 26.42 15.35 -7.09
N GLY A 363 26.72 14.95 -8.33
CA GLY A 363 25.84 14.07 -9.13
C GLY A 363 25.46 12.79 -8.37
N LEU A 364 24.32 12.19 -8.76
CA LEU A 364 23.69 11.02 -8.12
C LEU A 364 24.68 9.88 -7.80
N LEU A 365 25.65 9.64 -8.68
CA LEU A 365 26.72 8.65 -8.51
C LEU A 365 27.67 8.99 -7.34
N GLY A 366 28.04 10.26 -7.19
CA GLY A 366 28.88 10.72 -6.07
C GLY A 366 28.18 10.63 -4.71
N LEU A 367 26.86 10.82 -4.69
CA LEU A 367 26.02 10.64 -3.50
C LEU A 367 25.83 9.15 -3.13
N LEU A 368 25.69 8.27 -4.14
CA LEU A 368 25.55 6.82 -3.93
C LEU A 368 26.86 6.20 -3.41
N VAL A 369 28.00 6.52 -4.03
CA VAL A 369 29.32 5.96 -3.67
C VAL A 369 29.76 6.38 -2.25
N ARG A 370 29.38 7.57 -1.79
CA ARG A 370 29.71 8.06 -0.43
C ARG A 370 28.81 7.45 0.66
N ASN A 371 27.72 6.78 0.32
CA ASN A 371 26.77 6.26 1.29
C ASN A 371 27.10 4.81 1.69
N PRO A 372 27.41 4.51 2.96
CA PRO A 372 27.76 3.16 3.41
C PRO A 372 26.61 2.14 3.22
N ARG A 373 25.38 2.60 3.04
CA ARG A 373 24.23 1.73 2.74
C ARG A 373 24.30 1.15 1.33
N PHE A 374 24.79 1.93 0.37
CA PHE A 374 24.93 1.47 -1.02
C PHE A 374 25.89 0.28 -1.07
N TRP A 375 27.07 0.40 -0.44
CA TRP A 375 28.06 -0.67 -0.37
C TRP A 375 27.57 -1.89 0.42
N LEU A 376 26.77 -1.70 1.48
CA LEU A 376 26.12 -2.82 2.17
C LEU A 376 25.19 -3.58 1.23
N VAL A 377 24.29 -2.88 0.53
CA VAL A 377 23.34 -3.52 -0.39
C VAL A 377 24.07 -4.18 -1.54
N LEU A 378 24.99 -3.46 -2.19
CA LEU A 378 25.76 -3.97 -3.31
C LEU A 378 26.59 -5.19 -2.88
N GLY A 379 27.27 -5.13 -1.73
CA GLY A 379 28.05 -6.24 -1.19
C GLY A 379 27.18 -7.46 -0.87
N SER A 380 26.03 -7.28 -0.22
CA SER A 380 25.10 -8.37 0.08
C SER A 380 24.47 -8.96 -1.18
N VAL A 381 24.16 -8.15 -2.19
CA VAL A 381 23.61 -8.61 -3.48
C VAL A 381 24.68 -9.41 -4.24
N VAL A 382 25.90 -8.91 -4.32
CA VAL A 382 27.03 -9.64 -4.94
C VAL A 382 27.27 -10.96 -4.22
N LEU A 383 27.29 -10.94 -2.88
CA LEU A 383 27.44 -12.14 -2.07
C LEU A 383 26.33 -13.17 -2.36
N ALA A 384 25.07 -12.72 -2.40
CA ALA A 384 23.94 -13.59 -2.69
C ALA A 384 24.02 -14.16 -4.11
N VAL A 385 24.28 -13.34 -5.13
CA VAL A 385 24.41 -13.80 -6.52
C VAL A 385 25.56 -14.81 -6.67
N VAL A 386 26.71 -14.57 -6.03
CA VAL A 386 27.85 -15.50 -6.04
C VAL A 386 27.52 -16.80 -5.31
N ALA A 387 26.90 -16.74 -4.13
CA ALA A 387 26.49 -17.91 -3.37
C ALA A 387 25.46 -18.76 -4.14
N TRP A 388 24.54 -18.12 -4.86
CA TRP A 388 23.50 -18.77 -5.65
C TRP A 388 23.88 -19.07 -7.10
N ARG A 389 25.16 -18.90 -7.48
CA ARG A 389 25.63 -19.07 -8.88
C ARG A 389 25.26 -20.42 -9.50
N ALA A 390 25.24 -21.49 -8.70
CA ALA A 390 24.92 -22.84 -9.16
C ALA A 390 23.42 -23.01 -9.53
N VAL A 391 22.57 -22.12 -9.04
CA VAL A 391 21.10 -22.17 -9.19
C VAL A 391 20.61 -21.08 -10.19
N LEU A 392 21.53 -20.41 -10.89
CA LEU A 392 21.19 -19.44 -11.95
C LEU A 392 20.86 -20.10 -13.29
N ALA A 393 21.05 -21.42 -13.44
CA ALA A 393 20.72 -22.19 -14.64
C ALA A 393 19.18 -22.25 -14.90
N GLY A 394 18.75 -22.65 -16.10
CA GLY A 394 17.32 -22.78 -16.46
C GLY A 394 16.61 -23.93 -15.74
N GLY A 395 15.28 -23.85 -15.58
CA GLY A 395 14.45 -24.86 -14.89
C GLY A 395 13.68 -24.30 -13.68
N TYR A 396 12.87 -25.14 -13.02
CA TYR A 396 12.12 -24.76 -11.83
C TYR A 396 13.01 -24.80 -10.58
N LEU A 397 12.91 -23.78 -9.73
CA LEU A 397 13.54 -23.83 -8.41
C LEU A 397 12.73 -24.75 -7.50
N GLN A 398 13.31 -25.87 -7.08
CA GLN A 398 12.64 -26.89 -6.26
C GLN A 398 13.65 -27.59 -5.33
N GLY A 399 13.14 -28.32 -4.34
CA GLY A 399 13.93 -29.18 -3.48
C GLY A 399 13.93 -28.79 -2.00
N GLY A 400 14.21 -29.77 -1.14
CA GLY A 400 14.07 -29.63 0.31
C GLY A 400 12.63 -29.31 0.70
N ALA A 401 12.42 -28.19 1.39
CA ALA A 401 11.10 -27.71 1.81
C ALA A 401 10.37 -26.88 0.75
N LEU A 402 10.90 -26.75 -0.47
CA LEU A 402 10.30 -25.96 -1.54
C LEU A 402 9.80 -26.86 -2.68
N LEU A 403 8.49 -26.83 -2.92
CA LEU A 403 7.88 -27.43 -4.11
C LEU A 403 8.25 -26.67 -5.39
N PRO A 404 8.09 -27.29 -6.58
CA PRO A 404 8.16 -26.59 -7.84
C PRO A 404 7.22 -25.37 -7.88
N VAL A 405 7.76 -24.23 -8.31
CA VAL A 405 6.98 -23.00 -8.44
C VAL A 405 6.04 -23.11 -9.66
N PRO A 406 4.76 -22.73 -9.57
CA PRO A 406 3.86 -22.74 -10.73
C PRO A 406 4.38 -21.84 -11.86
N ASP A 407 3.90 -22.04 -13.09
CA ASP A 407 4.31 -21.24 -14.26
C ASP A 407 3.71 -19.83 -14.31
N ARG A 408 2.49 -19.69 -13.76
CA ARG A 408 1.70 -18.47 -13.83
C ARG A 408 1.06 -18.16 -12.49
N VAL A 409 0.92 -16.87 -12.21
CA VAL A 409 0.29 -16.35 -10.99
C VAL A 409 -1.18 -16.78 -10.85
N GLY A 410 -1.83 -17.15 -11.95
CA GLY A 410 -3.20 -17.67 -11.96
C GLY A 410 -3.39 -18.83 -10.99
N HIS A 411 -2.39 -19.72 -10.85
CA HIS A 411 -2.42 -20.84 -9.89
C HIS A 411 -2.56 -20.35 -8.44
N TRP A 412 -1.79 -19.34 -8.04
CA TRP A 412 -1.89 -18.80 -6.68
C TRP A 412 -3.21 -18.07 -6.44
N TRP A 413 -3.73 -17.35 -7.43
CA TRP A 413 -5.05 -16.71 -7.32
C TRP A 413 -6.18 -17.72 -7.24
N SER A 414 -6.14 -18.79 -8.04
CA SER A 414 -7.13 -19.86 -7.98
C SER A 414 -7.05 -20.61 -6.66
N THR A 415 -5.87 -21.02 -6.21
CA THR A 415 -5.71 -21.77 -4.95
C THR A 415 -6.04 -20.92 -3.73
N TRP A 416 -5.80 -19.60 -3.75
CA TRP A 416 -6.22 -18.73 -2.65
C TRP A 416 -7.72 -18.46 -2.63
N SER A 417 -8.38 -18.33 -3.79
CA SER A 417 -9.79 -17.90 -3.87
C SER A 417 -10.80 -19.05 -3.99
N ALA A 418 -10.38 -20.24 -4.39
CA ALA A 418 -11.27 -21.36 -4.63
C ALA A 418 -11.95 -21.86 -3.35
N SER A 419 -13.23 -22.22 -3.47
CA SER A 419 -13.99 -22.81 -2.37
C SER A 419 -13.73 -24.31 -2.20
N THR A 420 -13.35 -24.98 -3.28
CA THR A 420 -13.06 -26.41 -3.37
C THR A 420 -11.81 -26.62 -4.22
N HIS A 421 -10.97 -27.59 -3.85
CA HIS A 421 -9.76 -27.96 -4.56
C HIS A 421 -9.83 -29.42 -4.99
N LEU A 422 -9.40 -29.73 -6.21
CA LEU A 422 -9.27 -31.09 -6.72
C LEU A 422 -7.93 -31.73 -6.30
N LEU A 423 -7.54 -31.53 -5.04
CA LEU A 423 -6.36 -32.15 -4.43
C LEU A 423 -6.80 -33.38 -3.63
N GLY A 424 -6.09 -34.51 -3.79
CA GLY A 424 -6.51 -35.79 -3.20
C GLY A 424 -7.85 -36.27 -3.74
N ALA A 425 -8.76 -36.67 -2.85
CA ALA A 425 -10.14 -37.06 -3.18
C ALA A 425 -11.08 -35.87 -3.44
N GLY A 426 -10.58 -34.63 -3.38
CA GLY A 426 -11.37 -33.40 -3.37
C GLY A 426 -11.48 -32.84 -1.95
N THR A 427 -11.28 -31.54 -1.79
CA THR A 427 -11.20 -30.92 -0.45
C THR A 427 -11.78 -29.52 -0.42
N ALA A 428 -12.53 -29.24 0.64
CA ALA A 428 -12.91 -27.90 1.04
C ALA A 428 -11.92 -27.34 2.08
N ALA A 429 -10.64 -27.71 2.08
CA ALA A 429 -9.60 -27.06 2.88
C ALA A 429 -9.30 -25.63 2.35
N PRO A 430 -8.94 -24.67 3.20
CA PRO A 430 -8.66 -23.31 2.76
C PRO A 430 -7.28 -23.21 2.09
N GLY A 431 -7.17 -22.37 1.05
CA GLY A 431 -5.87 -21.98 0.50
C GLY A 431 -4.95 -21.36 1.58
N PRO A 432 -3.63 -21.65 1.56
CA PRO A 432 -2.68 -21.07 2.51
C PRO A 432 -2.64 -19.54 2.46
N SER A 433 -2.52 -18.90 3.62
CA SER A 433 -2.56 -17.44 3.73
C SER A 433 -1.35 -16.74 3.09
N TYR A 434 -0.20 -17.41 2.98
CA TYR A 434 0.98 -16.89 2.28
C TYR A 434 0.79 -16.76 0.76
N LEU A 435 -0.25 -17.36 0.18
CA LEU A 435 -0.50 -17.24 -1.27
C LEU A 435 -0.93 -15.85 -1.69
N LEU A 436 -1.69 -15.12 -0.87
CA LEU A 436 -2.11 -13.75 -1.19
C LEU A 436 -0.91 -12.81 -1.43
N PRO A 437 0.08 -12.69 -0.52
CA PRO A 437 1.24 -11.84 -0.79
C PRO A 437 2.09 -12.33 -1.97
N LEU A 438 2.20 -13.65 -2.21
CA LEU A 438 2.89 -14.18 -3.38
C LEU A 438 2.15 -13.87 -4.69
N ALA A 439 0.82 -13.99 -4.72
CA ALA A 439 -0.02 -13.68 -5.87
C ALA A 439 0.01 -12.19 -6.22
N LEU A 440 0.00 -11.31 -5.20
CA LEU A 440 0.18 -9.87 -5.40
C LEU A 440 1.56 -9.57 -5.99
N ALA A 441 2.63 -10.16 -5.46
CA ALA A 441 3.99 -9.97 -5.99
C ALA A 441 4.12 -10.51 -7.43
N GLY A 442 3.53 -11.67 -7.73
CA GLY A 442 3.51 -12.26 -9.07
C GLY A 442 2.73 -11.40 -10.07
N THR A 443 1.65 -10.76 -9.63
CA THR A 443 0.86 -9.85 -10.47
C THR A 443 1.67 -8.59 -10.83
N VAL A 444 2.43 -8.05 -9.88
CA VAL A 444 3.34 -6.92 -10.12
C VAL A 444 4.47 -7.31 -11.09
N LEU A 445 4.96 -8.55 -11.02
CA LEU A 445 5.96 -9.11 -11.93
C LEU A 445 5.35 -9.69 -13.22
N LEU A 446 4.23 -9.13 -13.69
CA LEU A 446 3.58 -9.48 -14.96
C LEU A 446 3.20 -10.97 -15.08
N GLY A 447 2.85 -11.59 -13.96
CA GLY A 447 2.42 -12.99 -13.89
C GLY A 447 3.54 -14.01 -13.68
N GLN A 448 4.79 -13.57 -13.56
CA GLN A 448 5.97 -14.43 -13.44
C GLN A 448 6.25 -14.85 -11.98
N THR A 449 5.73 -16.00 -11.60
CA THR A 449 5.85 -16.62 -10.27
C THR A 449 7.26 -17.11 -9.94
N GLY A 450 7.98 -17.65 -10.92
CA GLY A 450 9.37 -18.10 -10.75
C GLY A 450 10.30 -16.98 -10.29
N TRP A 451 10.11 -15.77 -10.81
CA TRP A 451 10.87 -14.59 -10.40
C TRP A 451 10.53 -14.14 -8.97
N VAL A 452 9.28 -14.28 -8.51
CA VAL A 452 8.89 -13.93 -7.13
C VAL A 452 9.71 -14.74 -6.13
N VAL A 453 9.71 -16.06 -6.28
CA VAL A 453 10.42 -16.95 -5.35
C VAL A 453 11.93 -16.79 -5.50
N TRP A 454 12.45 -16.68 -6.73
CA TRP A 454 13.88 -16.44 -6.94
C TRP A 454 14.35 -15.13 -6.29
N LEU A 455 13.61 -14.03 -6.48
CA LEU A 455 13.92 -12.74 -5.85
C LEU A 455 13.84 -12.83 -4.33
N LEU A 456 12.87 -13.56 -3.76
CA LEU A 456 12.76 -13.74 -2.32
C LEU A 456 14.00 -14.45 -1.73
N PHE A 457 14.51 -15.49 -2.39
CA PHE A 457 15.69 -16.24 -1.93
C PHE A 457 17.01 -15.49 -2.18
N VAL A 458 17.18 -14.87 -3.36
CA VAL A 458 18.41 -14.13 -3.71
C VAL A 458 18.48 -12.79 -3.00
N LEU A 459 17.38 -12.04 -2.96
CA LEU A 459 17.34 -10.75 -2.25
C LEU A 459 17.02 -10.91 -0.77
N GLY A 460 16.72 -12.11 -0.28
CA GLY A 460 16.41 -12.36 1.14
C GLY A 460 17.50 -11.84 2.09
N VAL A 461 18.77 -12.15 1.81
CA VAL A 461 19.91 -11.68 2.61
C VAL A 461 20.10 -10.15 2.51
N PRO A 462 20.15 -9.53 1.32
CA PRO A 462 20.16 -8.07 1.20
C PRO A 462 19.00 -7.36 1.90
N LEU A 463 17.77 -7.87 1.76
CA LEU A 463 16.57 -7.28 2.34
C LEU A 463 16.54 -7.46 3.86
N ALA A 464 16.98 -8.60 4.39
CA ALA A 464 17.17 -8.83 5.83
C ALA A 464 18.24 -7.89 6.41
N ALA A 465 19.35 -7.65 5.70
CA ALA A 465 20.37 -6.70 6.12
C ALA A 465 19.80 -5.26 6.18
N LEU A 466 19.03 -4.86 5.16
CA LEU A 466 18.40 -3.54 5.12
C LEU A 466 17.35 -3.34 6.22
N SER A 467 16.48 -4.33 6.42
CA SER A 467 15.45 -4.26 7.46
C SER A 467 16.09 -4.24 8.86
N ALA A 468 17.13 -5.04 9.10
CA ALA A 468 17.90 -5.03 10.34
C ALA A 468 18.64 -3.71 10.55
N LEU A 469 19.29 -3.15 9.52
CA LEU A 469 19.97 -1.86 9.62
C LEU A 469 19.00 -0.74 10.01
N ARG A 470 17.80 -0.75 9.44
CA ARG A 470 16.73 0.20 9.76
C ARG A 470 16.31 0.07 11.22
N PHE A 471 16.14 -1.14 11.72
CA PHE A 471 15.80 -1.41 13.12
C PHE A 471 16.92 -0.97 14.08
N LEU A 472 18.15 -1.42 13.85
CA LEU A 472 19.29 -1.17 14.74
C LEU A 472 19.62 0.32 14.87
N ARG A 473 19.51 1.10 13.78
CA ARG A 473 19.70 2.56 13.82
C ARG A 473 18.62 3.32 14.61
N ARG A 474 17.46 2.71 14.88
CA ARG A 474 16.44 3.32 15.75
C ARG A 474 16.77 3.17 17.22
N ILE A 475 17.57 2.16 17.58
CA ILE A 475 17.91 1.84 18.97
C ILE A 475 19.30 2.36 19.32
N VAL A 476 20.19 2.42 18.32
CA VAL A 476 21.61 2.77 18.49
C VAL A 476 22.01 3.95 17.60
N PRO A 477 22.58 5.04 18.17
CA PRO A 477 22.97 6.23 17.41
C PRO A 477 24.26 6.08 16.61
N GLY A 478 25.16 5.15 16.99
CA GLY A 478 26.43 4.94 16.31
C GLY A 478 26.32 4.53 14.84
N ARG A 479 27.36 4.81 14.05
CA ARG A 479 27.38 4.50 12.60
C ARG A 479 27.82 3.07 12.28
N VAL A 480 28.76 2.53 13.06
CA VAL A 480 29.46 1.27 12.74
C VAL A 480 28.75 0.06 13.34
N ALA A 481 28.34 0.12 14.61
CA ALA A 481 27.73 -1.03 15.29
C ALA A 481 26.41 -1.49 14.61
N PRO A 482 25.49 -0.59 14.17
CA PRO A 482 24.31 -1.02 13.42
C PRO A 482 24.62 -1.62 12.04
N LEU A 483 25.69 -1.17 11.38
CA LEU A 483 26.13 -1.72 10.10
C LEU A 483 26.63 -3.15 10.26
N TRP A 484 27.49 -3.37 11.27
CA TRP A 484 27.94 -4.71 11.63
C TRP A 484 26.77 -5.62 11.99
N GLY A 485 25.85 -5.15 12.85
CA GLY A 485 24.71 -5.96 13.28
C GLY A 485 23.75 -6.32 12.15
N ALA A 486 23.60 -5.44 11.16
CA ALA A 486 22.81 -5.71 9.96
C ALA A 486 23.40 -6.87 9.14
N VAL A 487 24.73 -6.86 8.95
CA VAL A 487 25.44 -7.96 8.27
C VAL A 487 25.37 -9.24 9.10
N ALA A 488 25.60 -9.15 10.41
CA ALA A 488 25.55 -10.28 11.33
C ALA A 488 24.19 -10.96 11.33
N TYR A 489 23.11 -10.17 11.33
CA TYR A 489 21.74 -10.66 11.28
C TYR A 489 21.42 -11.36 9.95
N ALA A 490 21.80 -10.73 8.83
CA ALA A 490 21.53 -11.28 7.50
C ALA A 490 22.30 -12.58 7.21
N LEU A 491 23.45 -12.75 7.85
CA LEU A 491 24.31 -13.93 7.75
C LEU A 491 24.22 -14.84 8.98
N LEU A 492 23.09 -14.84 9.69
CA LEU A 492 22.88 -15.81 10.76
C LEU A 492 22.86 -17.24 10.18
N PRO A 493 23.50 -18.23 10.84
CA PRO A 493 23.53 -19.62 10.38
C PRO A 493 22.14 -20.21 10.10
N VAL A 494 21.13 -19.87 10.91
CA VAL A 494 19.74 -20.28 10.71
C VAL A 494 19.12 -19.66 9.45
N ALA A 495 19.41 -18.39 9.15
CA ALA A 495 18.90 -17.71 7.96
C ALA A 495 19.57 -18.27 6.70
N ALA A 496 20.90 -18.42 6.71
CA ALA A 496 21.65 -18.99 5.60
C ALA A 496 21.25 -20.46 5.33
N GLY A 497 21.11 -21.26 6.39
CA GLY A 497 20.65 -22.66 6.29
C GLY A 497 19.22 -22.76 5.75
N ALA A 498 18.29 -21.90 6.19
CA ALA A 498 16.93 -21.86 5.67
C ALA A 498 16.89 -21.56 4.17
N THR A 499 17.77 -20.67 3.69
CA THR A 499 17.88 -20.39 2.26
C THR A 499 18.34 -21.61 1.46
N GLY A 500 19.27 -22.42 1.98
CA GLY A 500 19.76 -23.63 1.33
C GLY A 500 18.81 -24.84 1.43
N GLN A 501 17.86 -24.81 2.37
CA GLN A 501 16.86 -25.86 2.58
C GLN A 501 15.51 -25.62 1.89
N GLY A 502 15.30 -24.45 1.29
CA GLY A 502 14.03 -24.11 0.65
C GLY A 502 12.94 -23.69 1.64
N ARG A 503 13.32 -23.29 2.87
CA ARG A 503 12.39 -22.95 3.96
C ARG A 503 11.81 -21.54 3.77
N LEU A 504 10.79 -21.45 2.92
CA LEU A 504 10.18 -20.19 2.49
C LEU A 504 9.70 -19.32 3.67
N GLY A 505 9.07 -19.91 4.68
CA GLY A 505 8.62 -19.22 5.89
C GLY A 505 9.75 -18.51 6.65
N THR A 506 10.81 -19.23 7.02
CA THR A 506 11.96 -18.66 7.74
C THR A 506 12.71 -17.59 6.91
N VAL A 507 12.83 -17.75 5.58
CA VAL A 507 13.42 -16.72 4.71
C VAL A 507 12.60 -15.44 4.70
N ALA A 508 11.28 -15.54 4.54
CA ALA A 508 10.38 -14.38 4.63
C ALA A 508 10.45 -13.73 6.02
N ALA A 509 10.51 -14.53 7.09
CA ALA A 509 10.63 -14.04 8.45
C ALA A 509 11.94 -13.27 8.70
N ALA A 510 13.07 -13.70 8.14
CA ALA A 510 14.34 -12.98 8.22
C ALA A 510 14.24 -11.56 7.62
N VAL A 511 13.43 -11.38 6.58
CA VAL A 511 13.21 -10.05 5.98
C VAL A 511 12.23 -9.22 6.83
N LEU A 512 11.11 -9.83 7.24
CA LEU A 512 9.97 -9.14 7.84
C LEU A 512 10.17 -8.81 9.32
N LEU A 513 10.83 -9.67 10.09
CA LEU A 513 10.95 -9.55 11.55
C LEU A 513 11.53 -8.19 11.99
N PRO A 514 12.64 -7.69 11.43
CA PRO A 514 13.18 -6.39 11.85
C PRO A 514 12.27 -5.22 11.46
N TRP A 515 11.49 -5.35 10.38
CA TRP A 515 10.53 -4.32 9.95
C TRP A 515 9.34 -4.23 10.92
N VAL A 516 8.79 -5.38 11.32
CA VAL A 516 7.76 -5.48 12.36
C VAL A 516 8.28 -4.90 13.67
N ALA A 517 9.48 -5.30 14.09
CA ALA A 517 10.12 -4.79 15.31
C ALA A 517 10.32 -3.27 15.27
N THR A 518 10.73 -2.71 14.13
CA THR A 518 10.90 -1.25 13.94
C THR A 518 9.59 -0.48 14.16
N SER A 519 8.48 -1.01 13.67
CA SER A 519 7.16 -0.41 13.86
C SER A 519 6.69 -0.56 15.31
N ALA A 520 6.95 -1.73 15.91
CA ALA A 520 6.58 -2.06 17.29
C ALA A 520 7.24 -1.14 18.34
N LEU A 521 8.46 -0.65 18.10
CA LEU A 521 9.15 0.30 18.99
C LEU A 521 8.34 1.60 19.25
N ARG A 522 7.39 1.93 18.38
CA ARG A 522 6.56 3.14 18.48
C ARG A 522 5.17 2.89 19.07
N LEU A 523 4.87 1.66 19.50
CA LEU A 523 3.61 1.33 20.17
C LEU A 523 3.45 2.07 21.50
N THR A 524 4.56 2.46 22.13
CA THR A 524 4.57 3.24 23.38
C THR A 524 4.79 4.73 23.15
N ALA A 525 4.60 5.23 21.91
CA ALA A 525 4.79 6.64 21.59
C ALA A 525 3.76 7.52 22.36
N PRO A 526 4.18 8.70 22.86
CA PRO A 526 3.30 9.59 23.63
C PRO A 526 2.24 10.29 22.77
N ASP A 527 2.54 10.53 21.49
CA ASP A 527 1.65 11.12 20.49
C ASP A 527 0.68 10.05 19.96
N ASP A 528 -0.63 10.27 20.18
CA ASP A 528 -1.71 9.33 19.83
C ASP A 528 -1.73 9.00 18.32
N ASP A 529 -1.47 9.99 17.48
CA ASP A 529 -1.44 9.89 16.03
C ASP A 529 -0.27 9.02 15.55
N ARG A 530 0.91 9.25 16.12
CA ARG A 530 2.11 8.43 15.86
C ARG A 530 1.94 7.02 16.39
N ARG A 531 1.33 6.86 17.56
CA ARG A 531 1.06 5.56 18.19
C ARG A 531 0.12 4.72 17.35
N TRP A 532 -1.02 5.27 16.94
CA TRP A 532 -1.99 4.53 16.11
C TRP A 532 -1.43 4.17 14.73
N ARG A 533 -0.64 5.04 14.10
CA ARG A 533 0.08 4.65 12.87
C ARG A 533 1.06 3.50 13.11
N ALA A 534 1.76 3.49 14.25
CA ALA A 534 2.64 2.38 14.62
C ALA A 534 1.87 1.09 14.86
N VAL A 535 0.70 1.16 15.51
CA VAL A 535 -0.22 0.03 15.68
C VAL A 535 -0.56 -0.58 14.32
N TRP A 536 -1.11 0.20 13.39
CA TRP A 536 -1.51 -0.31 12.07
C TRP A 536 -0.34 -0.85 11.23
N ARG A 537 0.84 -0.23 11.31
CA ARG A 537 2.05 -0.75 10.64
C ARG A 537 2.54 -2.05 11.25
N THR A 538 2.51 -2.16 12.57
CA THR A 538 2.88 -3.38 13.28
C THR A 538 1.88 -4.49 12.96
N THR A 539 0.58 -4.20 12.96
CA THR A 539 -0.48 -5.11 12.54
C THR A 539 -0.30 -5.60 11.11
N LEU A 540 -0.02 -4.70 10.15
CA LEU A 540 0.20 -5.08 8.75
C LEU A 540 1.40 -6.02 8.60
N GLY A 541 2.52 -5.67 9.24
CA GLY A 541 3.73 -6.47 9.19
C GLY A 541 3.59 -7.81 9.90
N LEU A 542 2.90 -7.83 11.05
CA LEU A 542 2.61 -9.05 11.78
C LEU A 542 1.64 -9.94 11.01
N GLY A 543 0.62 -9.38 10.34
CA GLY A 543 -0.27 -10.13 9.45
C GLY A 543 0.48 -10.77 8.29
N LEU A 544 1.40 -10.04 7.67
CA LEU A 544 2.27 -10.58 6.62
C LEU A 544 3.22 -11.66 7.17
N LEU A 545 3.81 -11.46 8.34
CA LEU A 545 4.66 -12.45 9.00
C LEU A 545 3.88 -13.72 9.38
N VAL A 546 2.67 -13.58 9.93
CA VAL A 546 1.77 -14.69 10.29
C VAL A 546 1.30 -15.46 9.05
N ALA A 547 1.15 -14.80 7.90
CA ALA A 547 0.82 -15.49 6.67
C ALA A 547 1.90 -16.53 6.28
N PHE A 548 3.18 -16.18 6.43
CA PHE A 548 4.31 -17.08 6.15
C PHE A 548 4.70 -17.97 7.33
N VAL A 549 4.54 -17.48 8.55
CA VAL A 549 4.94 -18.16 9.80
C VAL A 549 3.86 -17.92 10.86
N PRO A 550 2.75 -18.69 10.82
CA PRO A 550 1.70 -18.63 11.85
C PRO A 550 2.20 -18.68 13.30
N PRO A 551 3.28 -19.44 13.64
CA PRO A 551 3.86 -19.44 14.99
C PRO A 551 4.29 -18.05 15.51
N ALA A 552 4.54 -17.08 14.61
CA ALA A 552 4.89 -15.72 14.99
C ALA A 552 3.79 -14.99 15.77
N TRP A 553 2.52 -15.40 15.61
CA TRP A 553 1.41 -14.84 16.37
C TRP A 553 1.55 -15.11 17.86
N PHE A 554 1.93 -16.33 18.26
CA PHE A 554 2.11 -16.68 19.67
C PHE A 554 3.20 -15.84 20.34
N LEU A 555 4.34 -15.66 19.66
CA LEU A 555 5.41 -14.79 20.15
C LEU A 555 4.92 -13.34 20.31
N ALA A 556 4.18 -12.82 19.33
CA ALA A 556 3.66 -11.46 19.40
C ALA A 556 2.68 -11.26 20.57
N VAL A 557 1.77 -12.21 20.80
CA VAL A 557 0.83 -12.17 21.94
C VAL A 557 1.58 -12.21 23.27
N LEU A 558 2.59 -13.07 23.41
CA LEU A 558 3.41 -13.15 24.63
C LEU A 558 4.19 -11.86 24.89
N LEU A 559 4.77 -11.25 23.85
CA LEU A 559 5.48 -9.97 23.95
C LEU A 559 4.53 -8.81 24.29
N LEU A 560 3.35 -8.76 23.68
CA LEU A 560 2.31 -7.77 23.99
C LEU A 560 1.79 -7.95 25.42
N GLY A 561 1.57 -9.19 25.86
CA GLY A 561 1.21 -9.51 27.25
C GLY A 561 2.27 -9.03 28.24
N GLY A 562 3.55 -9.29 27.96
CA GLY A 562 4.67 -8.78 28.77
C GLY A 562 4.72 -7.25 28.80
N LEU A 563 4.49 -6.58 27.66
CA LEU A 563 4.41 -5.12 27.59
C LEU A 563 3.25 -4.58 28.42
N LEU A 564 2.08 -5.25 28.38
CA LEU A 564 0.91 -4.87 29.14
C LEU A 564 1.17 -5.01 30.66
N VAL A 565 1.70 -6.15 31.10
CA VAL A 565 2.06 -6.38 32.51
C VAL A 565 3.11 -5.38 33.01
N ALA A 566 4.13 -5.08 32.19
CA ALA A 566 5.15 -4.10 32.53
C ALA A 566 4.61 -2.66 32.64
N GLY A 567 3.58 -2.33 31.86
CA GLY A 567 2.92 -1.03 31.95
C GLY A 567 2.02 -0.91 33.19
N LEU A 568 1.26 -1.96 33.53
CA LEU A 568 0.43 -2.02 34.75
C LEU A 568 1.24 -1.86 36.04
N THR A 569 2.48 -2.35 36.05
CA THR A 569 3.34 -2.33 37.24
C THR A 569 4.12 -1.02 37.41
N ARG A 570 4.44 -0.31 36.32
CA ARG A 570 5.28 0.90 36.37
C ARG A 570 4.52 2.23 36.43
N ASP A 571 3.33 2.34 35.82
CA ASP A 571 2.66 3.66 35.69
C ASP A 571 1.12 3.55 35.70
N ARG A 572 0.57 3.20 36.88
CA ARG A 572 -0.87 2.94 37.09
C ARG A 572 -1.78 4.13 36.76
N ALA A 573 -1.28 5.36 36.86
CA ALA A 573 -2.06 6.57 36.62
C ALA A 573 -2.31 6.81 35.12
N ARG A 574 -1.30 6.61 34.26
CA ARG A 574 -1.46 6.69 32.80
C ARG A 574 -2.33 5.57 32.23
N TRP A 575 -2.34 4.42 32.90
CA TRP A 575 -3.06 3.21 32.46
C TRP A 575 -4.58 3.23 32.65
N ARG A 576 -5.11 4.12 33.50
CA ARG A 576 -6.57 4.26 33.72
C ARG A 576 -7.32 5.00 32.58
N GLY A 577 -6.60 5.63 31.65
CA GLY A 577 -7.20 6.21 30.46
C GLY A 577 -7.60 5.13 29.45
N HIS A 578 -8.89 5.05 29.09
CA HIS A 578 -9.53 4.03 28.23
C HIS A 578 -8.93 3.82 26.81
N ARG A 579 -7.80 4.44 26.45
CA ARG A 579 -7.28 4.51 25.06
C ARG A 579 -5.99 3.72 24.82
N TRP A 580 -5.31 3.23 25.86
CA TRP A 580 -3.99 2.60 25.70
C TRP A 580 -4.03 1.11 25.35
N TRP A 581 -5.01 0.36 25.87
CA TRP A 581 -5.17 -1.08 25.63
C TRP A 581 -5.66 -1.40 24.20
N GLY A 582 -6.33 -0.45 23.53
CA GLY A 582 -6.82 -0.62 22.17
C GLY A 582 -5.72 -0.94 21.15
N GLY A 583 -4.52 -0.37 21.30
CA GLY A 583 -3.39 -0.62 20.39
C GLY A 583 -2.92 -2.08 20.41
N PRO A 584 -2.49 -2.63 21.57
CA PRO A 584 -2.10 -4.03 21.71
C PRO A 584 -3.20 -5.02 21.27
N VAL A 585 -4.47 -4.74 21.58
CA VAL A 585 -5.60 -5.58 21.13
C VAL A 585 -5.70 -5.60 19.60
N VAL A 586 -5.58 -4.45 18.95
CA VAL A 586 -5.57 -4.37 17.48
C VAL A 586 -4.38 -5.14 16.88
N VAL A 587 -3.18 -5.06 17.49
CA VAL A 587 -2.01 -5.84 17.03
C VAL A 587 -2.22 -7.34 17.23
N ALA A 588 -2.94 -7.78 18.26
CA ALA A 588 -3.19 -9.21 18.51
C ALA A 588 -4.30 -9.79 17.61
N VAL A 589 -5.40 -9.05 17.40
CA VAL A 589 -6.62 -9.57 16.75
C VAL A 589 -6.61 -9.36 15.24
N VAL A 590 -6.25 -8.16 14.76
CA VAL A 590 -6.38 -7.84 13.33
C VAL A 590 -5.49 -8.69 12.41
N PRO A 591 -4.27 -9.15 12.78
CA PRO A 591 -3.53 -10.11 11.95
C PRO A 591 -4.30 -11.39 11.64
N LEU A 592 -5.17 -11.87 12.54
CA LEU A 592 -6.03 -13.03 12.32
C LEU A 592 -7.10 -12.74 11.25
N VAL A 593 -7.60 -11.51 11.22
CA VAL A 593 -8.54 -11.03 10.18
C VAL A 593 -7.85 -10.88 8.82
N LEU A 594 -6.56 -10.53 8.82
CA LEU A 594 -5.77 -10.41 7.58
C LEU A 594 -5.47 -11.75 6.92
N VAL A 595 -5.68 -12.88 7.61
CA VAL A 595 -5.51 -14.24 7.08
C VAL A 595 -6.84 -15.02 7.00
N LEU A 596 -7.96 -14.30 6.89
CA LEU A 596 -9.33 -14.85 6.89
C LEU A 596 -9.75 -15.25 5.45
N PRO A 597 -9.48 -16.48 4.99
CA PRO A 597 -10.32 -17.63 5.35
C PRO A 597 -9.53 -18.76 6.01
N TRP A 598 -8.21 -18.72 5.87
CA TRP A 598 -7.28 -19.73 6.38
C TRP A 598 -7.37 -19.88 7.90
N PHE A 599 -7.49 -18.77 8.64
CA PHE A 599 -7.67 -18.84 10.11
C PHE A 599 -8.89 -19.67 10.51
N LEU A 600 -10.07 -19.38 9.95
CA LEU A 600 -11.29 -20.11 10.32
C LEU A 600 -11.28 -21.54 9.78
N GLY A 601 -10.76 -21.76 8.57
CA GLY A 601 -10.69 -23.10 7.98
C GLY A 601 -9.66 -24.03 8.64
N THR A 602 -8.68 -23.49 9.39
CA THR A 602 -7.70 -24.31 10.14
C THR A 602 -8.07 -24.52 11.61
N LEU A 603 -9.21 -24.00 12.09
CA LEU A 603 -9.68 -24.27 13.45
C LEU A 603 -9.99 -25.75 13.70
N GLY A 604 -10.36 -26.51 12.65
CA GLY A 604 -10.54 -27.96 12.71
C GLY A 604 -9.22 -28.74 12.82
N THR A 605 -8.09 -28.13 12.44
CA THR A 605 -6.76 -28.74 12.42
C THR A 605 -5.74 -27.80 13.07
N PRO A 606 -5.80 -27.59 14.41
CA PRO A 606 -5.00 -26.56 15.10
C PRO A 606 -3.48 -26.79 14.96
N ALA A 607 -3.03 -28.02 14.69
CA ALA A 607 -1.62 -28.33 14.43
C ALA A 607 -1.05 -27.53 13.24
N ALA A 608 -1.87 -27.10 12.28
CA ALA A 608 -1.44 -26.26 11.16
C ALA A 608 -0.88 -24.89 11.59
N TRP A 609 -1.28 -24.38 12.76
CA TRP A 609 -0.76 -23.13 13.33
C TRP A 609 0.69 -23.23 13.83
N LEU A 610 1.21 -24.44 13.94
CA LEU A 610 2.57 -24.71 14.44
C LEU A 610 3.59 -24.84 13.30
N LEU A 611 3.12 -24.85 12.05
CA LEU A 611 3.92 -25.00 10.84
C LEU A 611 4.26 -23.65 10.23
N GLU A 612 5.37 -23.59 9.50
CA GLU A 612 5.70 -22.46 8.62
C GLU A 612 5.38 -22.78 7.16
N ALA A 613 5.36 -21.76 6.30
CA ALA A 613 5.14 -21.93 4.87
C ALA A 613 6.23 -22.78 4.21
N GLY A 614 5.80 -23.79 3.45
CA GLY A 614 6.65 -24.73 2.73
C GLY A 614 6.11 -26.17 2.79
N TRP A 615 6.77 -27.06 2.05
CA TRP A 615 6.40 -28.47 1.96
C TRP A 615 6.56 -29.18 3.31
N THR A 616 5.46 -29.74 3.82
CA THR A 616 5.40 -30.47 5.09
C THR A 616 6.00 -31.87 5.00
N GLY A 617 6.06 -32.47 3.82
CA GLY A 617 6.71 -33.77 3.59
C GLY A 617 8.24 -33.73 3.60
N TYR A 618 8.87 -32.58 3.89
CA TYR A 618 10.29 -32.47 4.18
C TYR A 618 10.45 -32.26 5.71
N PRO A 619 10.48 -33.36 6.49
CA PRO A 619 10.38 -33.29 7.95
C PRO A 619 11.50 -32.46 8.57
N ALA A 620 11.22 -31.91 9.75
CA ALA A 620 12.26 -31.23 10.51
C ALA A 620 13.36 -32.25 10.89
N PRO A 621 14.63 -31.93 10.65
CA PRO A 621 15.74 -32.82 10.98
C PRO A 621 15.92 -32.93 12.51
N ASP A 622 16.46 -34.07 12.97
CA ASP A 622 16.88 -34.22 14.37
C ASP A 622 17.98 -33.20 14.69
N ALA A 623 17.60 -32.16 15.42
CA ALA A 623 18.51 -31.10 15.82
C ALA A 623 19.14 -31.45 17.17
N ASP A 624 20.46 -31.60 17.20
CA ASP A 624 21.21 -31.70 18.45
C ASP A 624 21.08 -30.41 19.27
N THR A 625 21.03 -30.54 20.60
CA THR A 625 20.90 -29.44 21.56
C THR A 625 21.99 -28.38 21.35
N LEU A 626 23.23 -28.82 21.11
CA LEU A 626 24.34 -27.92 20.83
C LEU A 626 24.13 -27.17 19.50
N GLY A 627 23.55 -27.82 18.50
CA GLY A 627 23.14 -27.20 17.24
C GLY A 627 22.10 -26.11 17.46
N LEU A 628 21.05 -26.39 18.24
CA LEU A 628 20.01 -25.41 18.55
C LEU A 628 20.55 -24.21 19.34
N LEU A 629 21.45 -24.43 20.31
CA LEU A 629 22.09 -23.33 21.04
C LEU A 629 22.91 -22.41 20.12
N LEU A 630 23.53 -22.98 19.10
CA LEU A 630 24.41 -22.29 18.14
C LEU A 630 23.70 -21.90 16.84
N GLY A 631 22.37 -21.84 16.83
CA GLY A 631 21.66 -21.25 15.68
C GLY A 631 21.56 -22.19 14.48
N ARG A 632 21.68 -23.50 14.69
CA ARG A 632 21.53 -24.53 13.66
C ARG A 632 20.30 -25.40 13.98
N ALA A 633 19.30 -25.35 13.10
CA ALA A 633 18.09 -26.18 13.21
C ALA A 633 18.26 -27.61 12.63
N GLY A 634 19.46 -27.98 12.17
CA GLY A 634 19.79 -29.31 11.63
C GLY A 634 19.51 -29.49 10.13
N GLY A 635 19.79 -30.68 9.59
CA GLY A 635 19.43 -31.09 8.22
C GLY A 635 20.48 -30.86 7.13
N ALA A 636 20.22 -31.43 5.94
CA ALA A 636 21.03 -31.19 4.74
C ALA A 636 21.03 -29.70 4.38
N GLY A 637 22.17 -29.17 3.92
CA GLY A 637 22.32 -27.74 3.61
C GLY A 637 22.39 -26.79 4.83
N ALA A 638 22.41 -27.29 6.07
CA ALA A 638 22.57 -26.45 7.25
C ALA A 638 24.05 -26.04 7.50
N ALA A 639 24.24 -24.82 8.00
CA ALA A 639 25.55 -24.25 8.31
C ALA A 639 26.31 -25.02 9.42
N PRO A 640 27.65 -25.14 9.34
CA PRO A 640 28.48 -25.73 10.39
C PRO A 640 28.21 -25.13 11.77
N VAL A 641 28.14 -25.99 12.79
CA VAL A 641 27.72 -25.64 14.16
C VAL A 641 28.59 -24.53 14.78
N TRP A 642 29.90 -24.54 14.52
CA TRP A 642 30.83 -23.56 15.10
C TRP A 642 30.60 -22.12 14.61
N LEU A 643 29.91 -21.91 13.48
CA LEU A 643 29.64 -20.58 12.93
C LEU A 643 28.73 -19.73 13.83
N GLY A 644 27.84 -20.36 14.59
CA GLY A 644 26.96 -19.67 15.53
C GLY A 644 27.60 -19.30 16.86
N ALA A 645 28.74 -19.92 17.20
CA ALA A 645 29.45 -19.67 18.47
C ALA A 645 29.83 -18.19 18.60
N GLY A 646 30.21 -17.54 17.49
CA GLY A 646 30.55 -16.13 17.46
C GLY A 646 29.44 -15.21 17.97
N THR A 647 28.20 -15.47 17.51
CA THR A 647 27.01 -14.69 17.89
C THR A 647 26.65 -14.90 19.37
N VAL A 648 26.71 -16.15 19.84
CA VAL A 648 26.41 -16.47 21.25
C VAL A 648 27.43 -15.86 22.18
N VAL A 649 28.73 -16.02 21.89
CA VAL A 649 29.82 -15.42 22.67
C VAL A 649 29.68 -13.90 22.71
N ALA A 650 29.46 -13.25 21.57
CA ALA A 650 29.25 -11.80 21.52
C ALA A 650 28.03 -11.34 22.35
N GLY A 651 26.93 -12.09 22.30
CA GLY A 651 25.72 -11.82 23.10
C GLY A 651 25.93 -11.98 24.61
N VAL A 652 26.71 -12.98 25.03
CA VAL A 652 27.07 -13.19 26.45
C VAL A 652 28.01 -12.10 26.93
N LEU A 653 29.04 -11.78 26.16
CA LEU A 653 30.00 -10.72 26.48
C LEU A 653 29.33 -9.34 26.58
N ALA A 654 28.24 -9.11 25.85
CA ALA A 654 27.44 -7.89 25.95
C ALA A 654 26.87 -7.64 27.37
N GLY A 655 26.61 -8.70 28.14
CA GLY A 655 26.07 -8.60 29.50
C GLY A 655 27.04 -8.00 30.52
N PHE A 656 28.34 -8.06 30.26
CA PHE A 656 29.37 -7.50 31.14
C PHE A 656 29.49 -5.97 31.03
N ARG A 657 28.81 -5.34 30.06
CA ARG A 657 28.81 -3.89 29.89
C ARG A 657 27.74 -3.21 30.75
N ALA A 658 28.19 -2.62 31.86
CA ALA A 658 27.30 -2.01 32.86
C ALA A 658 26.42 -0.87 32.33
N ASP A 659 26.93 -0.03 31.44
CA ASP A 659 26.23 1.16 30.93
C ASP A 659 25.08 0.84 29.96
N THR A 660 25.12 -0.33 29.32
CA THR A 660 24.06 -0.79 28.39
C THR A 660 23.19 -1.89 28.98
N ARG A 661 23.48 -2.29 30.23
CA ARG A 661 22.86 -3.44 30.92
C ARG A 661 21.33 -3.47 30.87
N PRO A 662 20.55 -2.40 31.14
CA PRO A 662 19.08 -2.52 31.12
C PRO A 662 18.53 -2.83 29.72
N ARG A 663 19.16 -2.31 28.66
CA ARG A 663 18.75 -2.58 27.27
C ARG A 663 19.20 -3.97 26.83
N VAL A 664 20.40 -4.39 27.23
CA VAL A 664 20.92 -5.74 26.98
C VAL A 664 20.07 -6.80 27.69
N VAL A 665 19.65 -6.57 28.93
CA VAL A 665 18.75 -7.46 29.68
C VAL A 665 17.39 -7.60 28.97
N ALA A 666 16.84 -6.51 28.43
CA ALA A 666 15.60 -6.58 27.64
C ALA A 666 15.77 -7.44 26.38
N ALA A 667 16.90 -7.33 25.68
CA ALA A 667 17.21 -8.20 24.54
C ALA A 667 17.37 -9.67 24.97
N TRP A 668 18.05 -9.93 26.08
CA TRP A 668 18.14 -11.27 26.67
C TRP A 668 16.79 -11.84 27.12
N GLY A 669 15.85 -11.01 27.55
CA GLY A 669 14.48 -11.43 27.84
C GLY A 669 13.75 -11.96 26.59
N VAL A 670 13.93 -11.30 25.44
CA VAL A 670 13.40 -11.77 24.16
C VAL A 670 14.12 -13.06 23.71
N ALA A 671 15.45 -13.13 23.89
CA ALA A 671 16.23 -14.33 23.59
C ALA A 671 15.78 -15.54 24.44
N LEU A 672 15.55 -15.33 25.74
CA LEU A 672 15.07 -16.37 26.66
C LEU A 672 13.68 -16.85 26.27
N LEU A 673 12.75 -15.94 25.98
CA LEU A 673 11.41 -16.30 25.51
C LEU A 673 11.48 -17.11 24.21
N GLY A 674 12.30 -16.68 23.25
CA GLY A 674 12.55 -17.42 22.02
C GLY A 674 13.15 -18.81 22.27
N ALA A 675 14.10 -18.94 23.20
CA ALA A 675 14.74 -20.21 23.53
C ALA A 675 13.76 -21.20 24.18
N VAL A 676 12.87 -20.70 25.05
CA VAL A 676 11.76 -21.51 25.60
C VAL A 676 10.85 -22.01 24.47
N LEU A 677 10.50 -21.14 23.52
CA LEU A 677 9.68 -21.54 22.37
C LEU A 677 10.40 -22.53 21.45
N VAL A 678 11.71 -22.38 21.21
CA VAL A 678 12.53 -23.38 20.49
C VAL A 678 12.48 -24.73 21.20
N ALA A 679 12.68 -24.76 22.52
CA ALA A 679 12.65 -25.98 23.31
C ALA A 679 11.26 -26.64 23.29
N VAL A 680 10.18 -25.84 23.36
CA VAL A 680 8.83 -26.38 23.20
C VAL A 680 8.65 -26.98 21.81
N TRP A 681 8.93 -26.22 20.74
CA TRP A 681 8.72 -26.66 19.36
C TRP A 681 9.53 -27.90 18.99
N SER A 682 10.76 -28.03 19.47
CA SER A 682 11.62 -29.18 19.16
C SER A 682 11.14 -30.50 19.76
N HIS A 683 10.25 -30.46 20.76
CA HIS A 683 9.70 -31.63 21.44
C HIS A 683 8.26 -31.94 21.04
N LEU A 684 7.64 -31.14 20.16
CA LEU A 684 6.29 -31.40 19.66
C LEU A 684 6.30 -32.47 18.57
N SER A 685 5.40 -33.45 18.70
CA SER A 685 5.02 -34.39 17.63
C SER A 685 3.60 -34.05 17.18
N LEU A 686 3.43 -33.79 15.88
CA LEU A 686 2.18 -33.37 15.27
C LEU A 686 1.65 -34.46 14.35
N ALA A 687 0.39 -34.82 14.53
CA ALA A 687 -0.36 -35.59 13.55
C ALA A 687 -1.19 -34.63 12.71
N LEU A 688 -1.02 -34.67 11.38
CA LEU A 688 -1.80 -33.91 10.42
C LEU A 688 -2.59 -34.89 9.56
N PRO A 689 -3.85 -34.58 9.18
CA PRO A 689 -4.66 -35.53 8.43
C PRO A 689 -4.03 -35.93 7.09
N GLY A 690 -3.43 -34.98 6.36
CA GLY A 690 -2.90 -35.22 5.02
C GLY A 690 -1.41 -35.56 4.98
N VAL A 691 -0.79 -35.89 6.11
CA VAL A 691 0.63 -36.26 6.20
C VAL A 691 0.77 -37.57 6.96
N ASP A 692 1.46 -38.54 6.36
CA ASP A 692 1.70 -39.82 6.98
C ASP A 692 2.79 -39.72 8.09
N GLY A 693 2.45 -40.20 9.29
CA GLY A 693 3.36 -40.28 10.44
C GLY A 693 3.45 -39.00 11.30
N ASP A 694 4.19 -39.10 12.40
CA ASP A 694 4.41 -37.99 13.33
C ASP A 694 5.39 -36.96 12.73
N LEU A 695 4.92 -35.74 12.51
CA LEU A 695 5.72 -34.62 12.01
C LEU A 695 6.26 -33.79 13.17
N ARG A 696 7.54 -33.40 13.09
CA ARG A 696 8.10 -32.37 13.97
C ARG A 696 8.06 -31.00 13.29
N PRO A 697 7.56 -29.94 13.96
CA PRO A 697 7.53 -28.60 13.39
C PRO A 697 8.94 -28.00 13.38
N TYR A 698 9.27 -27.26 12.32
CA TYR A 698 10.57 -26.61 12.19
C TYR A 698 10.68 -25.40 13.12
N ALA A 699 11.70 -25.37 13.99
CA ALA A 699 11.91 -24.31 14.99
C ALA A 699 12.68 -23.07 14.46
N GLY A 700 12.92 -22.96 13.15
CA GLY A 700 13.81 -21.96 12.56
C GLY A 700 13.42 -20.50 12.85
N PHE A 701 12.13 -20.19 12.87
CA PHE A 701 11.65 -18.84 13.21
C PHE A 701 12.03 -18.42 14.63
N PHE A 702 11.77 -19.26 15.64
CA PHE A 702 12.12 -18.93 17.02
C PHE A 702 13.63 -18.87 17.21
N LEU A 703 14.38 -19.75 16.52
CA LEU A 703 15.83 -19.74 16.54
C LEU A 703 16.42 -18.46 15.94
N LEU A 704 15.81 -17.96 14.86
CA LEU A 704 16.11 -16.66 14.28
C LEU A 704 15.85 -15.53 15.29
N VAL A 705 14.73 -15.57 16.03
CA VAL A 705 14.41 -14.57 17.08
C VAL A 705 15.47 -14.57 18.19
N VAL A 706 15.88 -15.75 18.67
CA VAL A 706 16.93 -15.90 19.69
C VAL A 706 18.21 -15.22 19.22
N HIS A 707 18.70 -15.58 18.03
CA HIS A 707 19.97 -15.08 17.52
C HIS A 707 19.89 -13.60 17.11
N ALA A 708 18.74 -13.13 16.63
CA ALA A 708 18.48 -11.72 16.40
C ALA A 708 18.61 -10.90 17.69
N ALA A 709 18.04 -11.39 18.79
CA ALA A 709 18.13 -10.74 20.08
C ALA A 709 19.58 -10.71 20.63
N LEU A 710 20.36 -11.77 20.41
CA LEU A 710 21.79 -11.80 20.74
C LEU A 710 22.61 -10.80 19.90
N VAL A 711 22.31 -10.68 18.60
CA VAL A 711 22.92 -9.64 17.74
C VAL A 711 22.56 -8.25 18.26
N VAL A 712 21.30 -8.00 18.64
CA VAL A 712 20.88 -6.71 19.23
C VAL A 712 21.64 -6.42 20.53
N ALA A 713 21.81 -7.41 21.41
CA ALA A 713 22.61 -7.28 22.62
C ALA A 713 24.07 -6.91 22.30
N ALA A 714 24.69 -7.59 21.33
CA ALA A 714 26.05 -7.31 20.89
C ALA A 714 26.19 -5.90 20.27
N VAL A 715 25.23 -5.45 19.44
CA VAL A 715 25.24 -4.10 18.86
C VAL A 715 25.10 -3.03 19.94
N LEU A 716 24.17 -3.21 20.88
CA LEU A 716 24.00 -2.32 22.02
C LEU A 716 25.30 -2.20 22.82
N ALA A 717 25.95 -3.33 23.11
CA ALA A 717 27.19 -3.34 23.86
C ALA A 717 28.43 -2.94 23.05
N GLY A 718 28.37 -2.94 21.72
CA GLY A 718 29.44 -2.47 20.84
C GLY A 718 29.38 -0.96 20.55
N ASP A 719 28.25 -0.30 20.80
CA ASP A 719 28.09 1.13 20.48
C ASP A 719 28.97 2.04 21.34
N GLY A 720 29.66 2.99 20.71
CA GLY A 720 30.58 3.90 21.41
C GLY A 720 31.86 3.25 21.98
N LEU A 721 32.11 1.96 21.70
CA LEU A 721 33.28 1.23 22.21
C LEU A 721 34.61 1.88 21.77
N ARG A 722 34.71 2.32 20.50
CA ARG A 722 35.91 2.99 19.97
C ARG A 722 36.25 4.31 20.68
N ALA A 723 35.25 5.12 20.99
CA ALA A 723 35.45 6.40 21.67
C ALA A 723 35.96 6.21 23.10
N ARG A 724 35.58 5.10 23.75
CA ARG A 724 35.93 4.79 25.14
C ARG A 724 37.32 4.14 25.29
N LEU A 725 37.72 3.34 24.31
CA LEU A 725 39.09 2.80 24.24
C LEU A 725 40.15 3.90 24.04
N GLY A 726 39.75 5.06 23.49
CA GLY A 726 40.63 6.22 23.34
C GLY A 726 40.71 7.15 24.56
N THR A 727 39.84 6.99 25.56
CA THR A 727 39.70 7.94 26.70
C THR A 727 39.99 7.33 28.08
N THR A 728 40.47 6.09 28.15
CA THR A 728 40.59 5.34 29.43
C THR A 728 41.94 5.50 30.12
N GLY A 729 41.91 5.60 31.46
CA GLY A 729 43.08 5.68 32.34
C GLY A 729 43.63 4.30 32.71
N LYS A 730 44.79 4.25 33.39
CA LYS A 730 45.50 3.00 33.72
C LYS A 730 45.00 2.34 35.03
N GLY A 731 43.69 2.04 35.13
CA GLY A 731 43.13 1.31 36.28
C GLY A 731 43.14 -0.22 36.08
N PRO A 732 43.30 -1.04 37.15
CA PRO A 732 43.34 -2.52 37.04
C PRO A 732 42.03 -3.14 36.53
N VAL A 733 40.87 -2.54 36.84
CA VAL A 733 39.55 -2.97 36.31
C VAL A 733 39.38 -2.60 34.83
N GLU A 734 40.12 -1.61 34.32
CA GLU A 734 40.07 -1.18 32.92
C GLU A 734 40.98 -2.05 32.02
N LEU A 735 42.08 -2.59 32.55
CA LEU A 735 42.94 -3.57 31.88
C LEU A 735 42.20 -4.86 31.49
N LEU A 736 41.23 -5.31 32.30
CA LEU A 736 40.41 -6.50 32.01
C LEU A 736 39.34 -6.27 30.93
N ARG A 737 38.99 -5.02 30.59
CA ARG A 737 37.92 -4.70 29.62
C ARG A 737 38.39 -4.79 28.17
N LEU A 738 39.66 -4.50 27.90
CA LEU A 738 40.26 -4.55 26.58
C LEU A 738 40.29 -5.97 25.96
N PRO A 739 40.76 -7.02 26.67
CA PRO A 739 40.74 -8.39 26.11
C PRO A 739 39.32 -8.90 25.91
N VAL A 740 38.38 -8.60 26.81
CA VAL A 740 36.96 -8.97 26.68
C VAL A 740 36.33 -8.33 25.44
N ALA A 741 36.59 -7.04 25.21
CA ALA A 741 36.14 -6.34 24.01
C ALA A 741 36.77 -6.90 22.73
N ALA A 742 38.07 -7.24 22.75
CA ALA A 742 38.77 -7.84 21.62
C ALA A 742 38.23 -9.23 21.26
N VAL A 743 38.00 -10.09 22.26
CA VAL A 743 37.37 -11.41 22.08
C VAL A 743 35.96 -11.28 21.53
N GLY A 744 35.17 -10.32 22.04
CA GLY A 744 33.82 -10.05 21.52
C GLY A 744 33.81 -9.63 20.05
N VAL A 745 34.74 -8.75 19.64
CA VAL A 745 34.88 -8.33 18.24
C VAL A 745 35.39 -9.48 17.35
N ALA A 746 36.35 -10.27 17.82
CA ALA A 746 36.86 -11.43 17.08
C ALA A 746 35.76 -12.48 16.87
N ALA A 747 35.02 -12.84 17.91
CA ALA A 747 33.88 -13.77 17.84
C ALA A 747 32.82 -13.28 16.83
N ALA A 748 32.48 -11.99 16.91
CA ALA A 748 31.56 -11.33 16.00
C ALA A 748 32.01 -11.36 14.52
N LEU A 749 33.31 -11.20 14.24
CA LEU A 749 33.86 -11.24 12.88
C LEU A 749 33.96 -12.67 12.33
N VAL A 750 34.38 -13.63 13.16
CA VAL A 750 34.52 -15.04 12.76
C VAL A 750 33.19 -15.62 12.32
N GLY A 751 32.08 -15.35 13.04
CA GLY A 751 30.76 -15.83 12.65
C GLY A 751 30.30 -15.28 11.29
N ILE A 752 30.52 -13.98 11.05
CA ILE A 752 30.14 -13.31 9.79
C ILE A 752 30.97 -13.83 8.61
N VAL A 753 32.29 -13.76 8.73
CA VAL A 753 33.21 -14.13 7.65
C VAL A 753 33.11 -15.63 7.37
N GLY A 754 33.02 -16.45 8.42
CA GLY A 754 32.85 -17.89 8.30
C GLY A 754 31.54 -18.25 7.58
N THR A 755 30.42 -17.60 7.92
CA THR A 755 29.13 -17.90 7.27
C THR A 755 29.11 -17.42 5.83
N ALA A 756 29.67 -16.23 5.54
CA ALA A 756 29.82 -15.74 4.17
C ALA A 756 30.70 -16.68 3.33
N ALA A 757 31.85 -17.11 3.85
CA ALA A 757 32.76 -18.02 3.16
C ALA A 757 32.12 -19.39 2.91
N TRP A 758 31.44 -19.95 3.90
CA TRP A 758 30.70 -21.21 3.75
C TRP A 758 29.58 -21.11 2.71
N TRP A 759 28.83 -20.01 2.72
CA TRP A 759 27.75 -19.80 1.75
C TRP A 759 28.27 -19.64 0.32
N VAL A 760 29.39 -18.92 0.15
CA VAL A 760 30.08 -18.78 -1.14
C VAL A 760 30.69 -20.11 -1.62
N ALA A 761 31.17 -20.95 -0.70
CA ALA A 761 31.74 -22.25 -1.04
C ALA A 761 30.72 -23.20 -1.70
N GLY A 762 29.42 -22.91 -1.61
CA GLY A 762 28.36 -23.71 -2.24
C GLY A 762 28.01 -24.90 -1.36
N PRO A 763 27.18 -24.72 -0.34
CA PRO A 763 27.09 -25.65 0.79
C PRO A 763 26.45 -27.02 0.52
N GLY A 764 26.11 -27.34 -0.74
CA GLY A 764 25.41 -28.59 -1.08
C GLY A 764 24.07 -28.69 -0.33
N GLY A 765 23.07 -27.97 -0.82
CA GLY A 765 21.71 -28.01 -0.28
C GLY A 765 20.80 -28.90 -1.12
N PRO A 766 19.65 -29.34 -0.58
CA PRO A 766 18.65 -30.09 -1.34
C PRO A 766 17.94 -29.24 -2.42
N LEU A 767 18.22 -27.93 -2.49
CA LEU A 767 17.68 -27.01 -3.47
C LEU A 767 18.45 -27.09 -4.79
N GLU A 768 17.72 -27.28 -5.87
CA GLU A 768 18.26 -27.39 -7.22
C GLU A 768 17.33 -26.74 -8.25
N ARG A 769 17.85 -26.56 -9.47
CA ARG A 769 17.03 -26.25 -10.64
C ARG A 769 17.09 -27.43 -11.60
N GLY A 770 15.92 -28.01 -11.88
CA GLY A 770 15.79 -29.17 -12.74
C GLY A 770 14.40 -29.29 -13.34
N PRO A 771 14.18 -30.27 -14.24
CA PRO A 771 12.82 -30.68 -14.58
C PRO A 771 12.11 -31.17 -13.33
N VAL A 772 10.77 -31.07 -13.30
CA VAL A 772 10.01 -31.64 -12.19
C VAL A 772 10.18 -33.16 -12.23
N GLU A 773 10.99 -33.72 -11.32
CA GLU A 773 11.14 -35.16 -11.20
C GLU A 773 9.90 -35.74 -10.52
N GLY A 774 9.29 -36.73 -11.16
CA GLY A 774 8.04 -37.33 -10.73
C GLY A 774 7.36 -38.08 -11.86
N VAL A 775 6.09 -38.42 -11.63
CA VAL A 775 5.18 -39.16 -12.52
C VAL A 775 5.47 -38.89 -14.01
N PRO A 776 5.52 -39.92 -14.86
CA PRO A 776 5.85 -39.80 -16.28
C PRO A 776 5.10 -38.66 -16.98
N SER A 777 5.79 -37.89 -17.81
CA SER A 777 5.26 -36.68 -18.46
C SER A 777 4.00 -36.94 -19.30
N TYR A 778 3.87 -38.14 -19.89
CA TYR A 778 2.68 -38.49 -20.66
C TYR A 778 1.44 -38.70 -19.76
N MET A 779 1.62 -39.22 -18.53
CA MET A 779 0.51 -39.42 -17.59
C MET A 779 0.03 -38.08 -17.03
N THR A 780 0.95 -37.16 -16.75
CA THR A 780 0.62 -35.82 -16.28
C THR A 780 0.01 -34.96 -17.38
N GLN A 781 0.48 -35.06 -18.63
CA GLN A 781 -0.17 -34.40 -19.78
C GLN A 781 -1.58 -34.91 -20.01
N LEU A 782 -1.82 -36.21 -19.85
CA LEU A 782 -3.17 -36.77 -20.02
C LEU A 782 -4.12 -36.34 -18.89
N ALA A 783 -3.64 -36.35 -17.64
CA ALA A 783 -4.40 -35.84 -16.50
C ALA A 783 -4.71 -34.33 -16.62
N GLN A 784 -3.82 -33.55 -17.25
CA GLN A 784 -4.09 -32.14 -17.54
C GLN A 784 -5.06 -31.90 -18.70
N ALA A 785 -5.19 -32.86 -19.62
CA ALA A 785 -6.09 -32.75 -20.78
C ALA A 785 -7.56 -32.93 -20.39
N ASP A 786 -7.83 -33.73 -19.36
CA ASP A 786 -9.17 -34.01 -18.84
C ASP A 786 -9.21 -33.78 -17.31
N PRO A 787 -9.97 -32.78 -16.82
CA PRO A 787 -10.11 -32.51 -15.38
C PRO A 787 -10.64 -33.69 -14.55
N ALA A 788 -11.33 -34.64 -15.19
CA ALA A 788 -11.79 -35.85 -14.52
C ALA A 788 -10.67 -36.89 -14.34
N SER A 789 -9.57 -36.78 -15.09
CA SER A 789 -8.47 -37.75 -15.10
C SER A 789 -7.36 -37.40 -14.10
N GLY A 790 -6.88 -38.40 -13.37
CA GLY A 790 -5.81 -38.28 -12.38
C GLY A 790 -4.90 -39.51 -12.30
N VAL A 791 -3.76 -39.35 -11.64
CA VAL A 791 -2.75 -40.39 -11.42
C VAL A 791 -2.67 -40.69 -9.93
N LEU A 792 -2.92 -41.95 -9.56
CA LEU A 792 -2.72 -42.46 -8.22
C LEU A 792 -1.26 -42.93 -8.07
N VAL A 793 -0.47 -42.23 -7.28
CA VAL A 793 0.90 -42.61 -6.95
C VAL A 793 0.91 -43.47 -5.69
N LEU A 794 1.55 -44.64 -5.74
CA LEU A 794 1.70 -45.56 -4.61
C LEU A 794 3.15 -45.66 -4.18
N GLU A 795 3.44 -45.36 -2.92
CA GLU A 795 4.78 -45.47 -2.33
C GLU A 795 4.76 -46.53 -1.20
N GLY A 796 5.84 -47.29 -1.04
CA GLY A 796 5.99 -48.27 0.04
C GLY A 796 5.70 -49.73 -0.33
N GLY A 797 5.41 -50.56 0.69
CA GLY A 797 5.29 -52.01 0.52
C GLY A 797 4.62 -52.71 1.69
N ARG A 798 4.35 -54.02 1.54
CA ARG A 798 3.55 -54.82 2.51
C ARG A 798 4.10 -54.88 3.94
N ARG A 799 5.40 -54.60 4.15
CA ARG A 799 6.06 -54.59 5.48
C ARG A 799 6.08 -53.21 6.12
N ASP A 800 6.21 -52.16 5.32
CA ASP A 800 6.42 -50.78 5.79
C ASP A 800 5.13 -49.93 5.71
N GLY A 801 4.04 -50.50 5.18
CA GLY A 801 2.81 -49.78 4.84
C GLY A 801 2.84 -49.27 3.39
N VAL A 802 1.66 -49.07 2.80
CA VAL A 802 1.50 -48.42 1.49
C VAL A 802 0.87 -47.06 1.70
N THR A 803 1.55 -46.03 1.25
CA THR A 803 1.03 -44.66 1.19
C THR A 803 0.61 -44.34 -0.24
N TYR A 804 -0.40 -43.48 -0.40
CA TYR A 804 -0.90 -43.11 -1.71
C TYR A 804 -1.10 -41.61 -1.84
N ARG A 805 -0.94 -41.08 -3.06
CA ARG A 805 -1.23 -39.70 -3.41
C ARG A 805 -1.97 -39.63 -4.73
N LEU A 806 -3.06 -38.88 -4.80
CA LEU A 806 -3.81 -38.67 -6.04
C LEU A 806 -3.47 -37.31 -6.65
N LEU A 807 -2.88 -37.34 -7.85
CA LEU A 807 -2.43 -36.16 -8.61
C LEU A 807 -3.34 -35.94 -9.83
N ARG A 808 -4.03 -34.79 -9.92
CA ARG A 808 -4.95 -34.48 -11.04
C ARG A 808 -4.43 -33.38 -11.95
N GLU A 809 -3.93 -32.29 -11.39
CA GLU A 809 -3.45 -31.12 -12.14
C GLU A 809 -1.94 -31.19 -12.48
N GLY A 810 -1.32 -32.36 -12.27
CA GLY A 810 0.11 -32.60 -12.42
C GLY A 810 0.84 -32.68 -11.07
N PRO A 811 2.16 -32.38 -11.03
CA PRO A 811 2.93 -32.41 -9.79
C PRO A 811 2.50 -31.30 -8.84
N LEU A 812 2.60 -31.55 -7.52
CA LEU A 812 2.28 -30.56 -6.50
C LEU A 812 3.19 -29.34 -6.62
N ARG A 813 2.60 -28.15 -6.51
CA ARG A 813 3.27 -26.86 -6.65
C ARG A 813 3.20 -26.06 -5.36
N VAL A 814 4.06 -25.04 -5.22
CA VAL A 814 4.01 -24.11 -4.07
C VAL A 814 2.60 -23.52 -3.93
N GLY A 815 1.96 -23.79 -2.78
CA GLY A 815 0.57 -23.44 -2.50
C GLY A 815 -0.32 -24.66 -2.24
N ASP A 816 -0.04 -25.77 -2.92
CA ASP A 816 -0.82 -27.00 -2.77
C ASP A 816 -0.48 -27.72 -1.46
N ASP A 817 0.76 -27.54 -0.97
CA ASP A 817 1.30 -28.12 0.27
C ASP A 817 0.41 -27.84 1.48
N GLY A 818 0.02 -26.58 1.70
CA GLY A 818 -0.76 -26.22 2.87
C GLY A 818 -2.24 -26.63 2.76
N VAL A 819 -2.75 -26.91 1.54
CA VAL A 819 -4.09 -27.49 1.35
C VAL A 819 -4.03 -29.00 1.62
N VAL A 820 -3.06 -29.70 1.03
CA VAL A 820 -2.88 -31.15 1.23
C VAL A 820 -2.64 -31.47 2.69
N ALA A 821 -1.79 -30.71 3.40
CA ALA A 821 -1.46 -30.97 4.81
C ALA A 821 -2.67 -31.00 5.76
N VAL A 822 -3.73 -30.26 5.46
CA VAL A 822 -4.96 -30.20 6.29
C VAL A 822 -6.14 -30.95 5.68
N THR A 823 -5.92 -31.64 4.56
CA THR A 823 -6.96 -32.44 3.90
C THR A 823 -7.04 -33.82 4.54
N GLU A 824 -8.23 -34.23 4.96
CA GLU A 824 -8.45 -35.56 5.52
C GLU A 824 -8.38 -36.64 4.43
N PRO A 825 -7.76 -37.80 4.71
CA PRO A 825 -7.80 -38.94 3.80
C PRO A 825 -9.24 -39.44 3.65
N ASP A 826 -9.66 -39.69 2.41
CA ASP A 826 -10.98 -40.28 2.19
C ASP A 826 -10.95 -41.76 2.65
N PRO A 827 -11.78 -42.18 3.62
CA PRO A 827 -11.76 -43.53 4.16
C PRO A 827 -12.18 -44.58 3.12
N ARG A 828 -13.05 -44.23 2.17
CA ARG A 828 -13.48 -45.12 1.10
C ARG A 828 -12.36 -45.32 0.08
N LEU A 829 -11.69 -44.24 -0.33
CA LEU A 829 -10.52 -44.33 -1.21
C LEU A 829 -9.38 -45.12 -0.55
N THR A 830 -9.10 -44.83 0.73
CA THR A 830 -8.08 -45.53 1.52
C THR A 830 -8.39 -47.03 1.66
N GLY A 831 -9.66 -47.38 1.87
CA GLY A 831 -10.13 -48.76 1.92
C GLY A 831 -9.90 -49.50 0.61
N VAL A 832 -10.20 -48.87 -0.54
CA VAL A 832 -9.98 -49.45 -1.87
C VAL A 832 -8.49 -49.66 -2.16
N VAL A 833 -7.64 -48.69 -1.84
CA VAL A 833 -6.17 -48.83 -2.02
C VAL A 833 -5.62 -49.97 -1.13
N SER A 834 -6.09 -50.05 0.12
CA SER A 834 -5.69 -51.12 1.04
C SER A 834 -6.11 -52.51 0.53
N GLN A 835 -7.32 -52.61 -0.04
CA GLN A 835 -7.81 -53.84 -0.67
C GLN A 835 -7.02 -54.19 -1.93
N LEU A 836 -6.69 -53.24 -2.80
CA LEU A 836 -5.89 -53.47 -4.01
C LEU A 836 -4.50 -54.05 -3.72
N VAL A 837 -3.87 -53.62 -2.63
CA VAL A 837 -2.56 -54.14 -2.19
C VAL A 837 -2.69 -55.54 -1.58
N GLY A 838 -3.85 -55.86 -0.98
CA GLY A 838 -4.11 -57.10 -0.26
C GLY A 838 -4.68 -58.22 -1.13
N ASP A 839 -5.87 -57.99 -1.67
CA ASP A 839 -6.72 -58.90 -2.47
C ASP A 839 -7.56 -58.07 -3.47
N PRO A 840 -7.06 -57.84 -4.70
CA PRO A 840 -7.69 -56.93 -5.65
C PRO A 840 -8.98 -57.51 -6.25
N GLN A 841 -10.08 -56.76 -6.15
CA GLN A 841 -11.38 -57.12 -6.75
C GLN A 841 -11.72 -56.26 -7.98
N PRO A 842 -12.56 -56.76 -8.92
CA PRO A 842 -12.98 -56.00 -10.09
C PRO A 842 -13.69 -54.68 -9.77
N GLU A 843 -14.39 -54.60 -8.62
CA GLU A 843 -15.09 -53.39 -8.17
C GLU A 843 -14.14 -52.27 -7.73
N ASN A 844 -12.89 -52.62 -7.39
CA ASN A 844 -11.87 -51.65 -6.95
C ASN A 844 -11.46 -50.73 -8.11
N ALA A 845 -11.34 -51.27 -9.33
CA ALA A 845 -11.02 -50.49 -10.53
C ALA A 845 -12.10 -49.45 -10.85
N ARG A 846 -13.39 -49.86 -10.82
CA ARG A 846 -14.53 -48.94 -11.02
C ARG A 846 -14.60 -47.85 -9.96
N THR A 847 -14.34 -48.22 -8.70
CA THR A 847 -14.35 -47.25 -7.60
C THR A 847 -13.21 -46.24 -7.76
N LEU A 848 -12.00 -46.67 -8.09
CA LEU A 848 -10.90 -45.75 -8.43
C LEU A 848 -11.25 -44.86 -9.64
N ALA A 849 -11.88 -45.41 -10.67
CA ALA A 849 -12.35 -44.64 -11.83
C ALA A 849 -13.42 -43.59 -11.44
N SER A 850 -14.29 -43.87 -10.46
CA SER A 850 -15.26 -42.88 -9.93
C SER A 850 -14.65 -41.75 -9.09
N TYR A 851 -13.41 -41.96 -8.63
CA TYR A 851 -12.54 -40.90 -8.12
C TYR A 851 -11.70 -40.29 -9.23
N GLY A 852 -11.95 -40.57 -10.50
CA GLY A 852 -11.24 -39.97 -11.61
C GLY A 852 -9.81 -40.49 -11.80
N VAL A 853 -9.46 -41.64 -11.23
CA VAL A 853 -8.13 -42.24 -11.44
C VAL A 853 -8.07 -42.85 -12.84
N ALA A 854 -7.13 -42.39 -13.67
CA ALA A 854 -6.86 -42.94 -15.00
C ALA A 854 -5.63 -43.85 -15.01
N TYR A 855 -4.62 -43.52 -14.18
CA TYR A 855 -3.39 -44.30 -14.06
C TYR A 855 -3.04 -44.56 -12.60
N VAL A 856 -2.41 -45.70 -12.34
CA VAL A 856 -1.71 -46.00 -11.10
C VAL A 856 -0.21 -46.05 -11.40
N TYR A 857 0.57 -45.28 -10.66
CA TYR A 857 2.02 -45.20 -10.79
C TYR A 857 2.68 -45.59 -9.47
N ALA A 858 3.64 -46.50 -9.51
CA ALA A 858 4.38 -46.91 -8.33
C ALA A 858 5.89 -46.75 -8.61
N PRO A 859 6.53 -45.69 -8.09
CA PRO A 859 7.97 -45.49 -8.20
C PRO A 859 8.75 -46.46 -7.31
N SER A 860 9.93 -46.88 -7.77
CA SER A 860 10.84 -47.74 -7.00
C SER A 860 11.26 -47.12 -5.66
N PRO A 861 11.39 -47.90 -4.56
CA PRO A 861 11.23 -49.35 -4.48
C PRO A 861 9.76 -49.78 -4.31
N VAL A 862 9.21 -50.50 -5.29
CA VAL A 862 7.88 -51.12 -5.19
C VAL A 862 8.05 -52.59 -4.83
N SER A 863 7.31 -53.06 -3.83
CA SER A 863 7.31 -54.48 -3.48
C SER A 863 6.80 -55.33 -4.67
N PRO A 864 7.49 -56.42 -5.06
CA PRO A 864 7.00 -57.33 -6.11
C PRO A 864 5.60 -57.89 -5.83
N ALA A 865 5.22 -58.00 -4.55
CA ALA A 865 3.86 -58.40 -4.15
C ALA A 865 2.80 -57.37 -4.55
N VAL A 866 3.10 -56.07 -4.40
CA VAL A 866 2.19 -54.98 -4.81
C VAL A 866 2.05 -54.98 -6.33
N SER A 867 3.17 -55.08 -7.05
CA SER A 867 3.15 -55.15 -8.52
C SER A 867 2.38 -56.38 -9.03
N GLY A 868 2.58 -57.54 -8.39
CA GLY A 868 1.89 -58.78 -8.76
C GLY A 868 0.38 -58.71 -8.55
N SER A 869 -0.09 -58.04 -7.49
CA SER A 869 -1.52 -57.82 -7.26
C SER A 869 -2.15 -56.99 -8.39
N PHE A 870 -1.52 -55.91 -8.84
CA PHE A 870 -2.05 -55.10 -9.95
C PHE A 870 -1.99 -55.80 -11.31
N ASP A 871 -0.94 -56.60 -11.56
CA ASP A 871 -0.85 -57.40 -12.80
C ASP A 871 -1.91 -58.50 -12.88
N ALA A 872 -2.38 -59.02 -11.72
CA ALA A 872 -3.43 -60.03 -11.63
C ALA A 872 -4.85 -59.45 -11.54
N ALA A 873 -4.99 -58.16 -11.26
CA ALA A 873 -6.28 -57.49 -11.05
C ALA A 873 -7.02 -57.23 -12.37
N THR A 874 -8.30 -57.61 -12.43
CA THR A 874 -9.16 -57.27 -13.57
C THR A 874 -9.47 -55.77 -13.60
N GLY A 875 -9.39 -55.14 -14.77
CA GLY A 875 -9.64 -53.70 -14.95
C GLY A 875 -8.37 -52.84 -15.00
N PHE A 876 -7.18 -53.43 -14.80
CA PHE A 876 -5.89 -52.79 -14.97
C PHE A 876 -5.15 -53.34 -16.18
N SER A 877 -4.42 -52.49 -16.88
CA SER A 877 -3.53 -52.87 -17.98
C SER A 877 -2.15 -52.26 -17.75
N ARG A 878 -1.08 -53.02 -17.99
CA ARG A 878 0.28 -52.54 -17.73
C ARG A 878 0.64 -51.40 -18.69
N ALA A 879 1.13 -50.29 -18.14
CA ALA A 879 1.51 -49.08 -18.88
C ALA A 879 3.04 -48.94 -18.93
N SER A 880 3.55 -48.20 -19.91
CA SER A 880 4.99 -47.97 -20.09
C SER A 880 5.54 -47.01 -19.03
N SER A 881 6.59 -47.40 -18.32
CA SER A 881 7.31 -46.50 -17.41
C SER A 881 8.63 -46.01 -18.04
N PRO A 882 9.03 -44.74 -17.84
CA PRO A 882 10.31 -44.23 -18.35
C PRO A 882 11.53 -44.87 -17.68
N ARG A 883 11.39 -45.36 -16.45
CA ARG A 883 12.44 -46.12 -15.76
C ARG A 883 12.02 -47.60 -15.70
N PRO A 884 12.88 -48.54 -16.13
CA PRO A 884 12.57 -49.99 -16.11
C PRO A 884 12.23 -50.56 -14.73
N VAL A 885 12.62 -49.85 -13.66
CA VAL A 885 12.43 -50.25 -12.26
C VAL A 885 11.11 -49.75 -11.64
N ASP A 886 10.40 -48.86 -12.34
CA ASP A 886 9.14 -48.29 -11.87
C ASP A 886 7.95 -49.06 -12.50
N ALA A 887 6.85 -49.19 -11.77
CA ALA A 887 5.67 -49.90 -12.25
C ALA A 887 4.51 -48.92 -12.53
N ALA A 888 3.75 -49.20 -13.59
CA ALA A 888 2.69 -48.33 -14.07
C ALA A 888 1.53 -49.15 -14.62
N TRP A 889 0.30 -48.75 -14.32
CA TRP A 889 -0.92 -49.37 -14.80
C TRP A 889 -1.92 -48.32 -15.26
N ARG A 890 -2.70 -48.64 -16.30
CA ARG A 890 -3.81 -47.85 -16.82
C ARG A 890 -5.12 -48.56 -16.47
N LEU A 891 -6.10 -47.80 -15.96
CA LEU A 891 -7.44 -48.30 -15.74
C LEU A 891 -8.20 -48.42 -17.07
N GLN A 892 -8.99 -49.48 -17.21
CA GLN A 892 -9.82 -49.73 -18.39
C GLN A 892 -11.14 -48.97 -18.35
N ASP A 893 -11.67 -48.70 -17.15
CA ASP A 893 -12.87 -47.89 -16.94
C ASP A 893 -12.58 -46.39 -17.18
N GLU A 894 -13.56 -45.64 -17.70
CA GLU A 894 -13.42 -44.20 -17.92
C GLU A 894 -13.45 -43.42 -16.59
N PRO A 895 -12.52 -42.46 -16.38
CA PRO A 895 -12.47 -41.68 -15.16
C PRO A 895 -13.67 -40.72 -15.07
N THR A 896 -14.35 -40.71 -13.93
CA THR A 896 -15.44 -39.79 -13.59
C THR A 896 -15.20 -39.17 -12.21
N LEU A 897 -15.77 -38.01 -11.91
CA LEU A 897 -15.67 -37.35 -10.60
C LEU A 897 -16.90 -37.60 -9.70
N SER A 898 -17.65 -38.68 -9.96
CA SER A 898 -18.91 -38.96 -9.28
C SER A 898 -18.77 -39.31 -7.80
N ALA A 899 -17.58 -39.76 -7.37
CA ALA A 899 -17.28 -40.03 -5.96
C ALA A 899 -16.56 -38.87 -5.24
N VAL A 900 -16.24 -37.77 -5.95
CA VAL A 900 -15.58 -36.60 -5.36
C VAL A 900 -16.62 -35.71 -4.67
N ASP A 901 -16.39 -35.36 -3.41
CA ASP A 901 -17.27 -34.47 -2.66
C ASP A 901 -17.16 -33.01 -3.18
N ASP A 902 -18.25 -32.45 -3.74
CA ASP A 902 -18.35 -31.03 -4.19
C ASP A 902 -18.98 -30.14 -3.10
N SER A 903 -18.70 -30.41 -1.83
CA SER A 903 -19.22 -29.62 -0.70
C SER A 903 -18.62 -28.20 -0.70
N ARG A 904 -19.28 -27.28 -1.41
CA ARG A 904 -18.86 -25.87 -1.48
C ARG A 904 -19.14 -25.14 -0.18
N ALA A 905 -18.08 -24.59 0.43
CA ALA A 905 -18.22 -23.69 1.55
C ALA A 905 -18.70 -22.30 1.08
N TRP A 906 -20.02 -22.11 1.02
CA TRP A 906 -20.70 -20.90 0.56
C TRP A 906 -20.29 -19.61 1.31
N TRP A 907 -19.76 -19.74 2.53
CA TRP A 907 -19.29 -18.61 3.34
C TRP A 907 -17.89 -18.11 2.95
N ARG A 908 -17.11 -18.87 2.17
CA ARG A 908 -15.73 -18.50 1.80
C ARG A 908 -15.62 -17.20 1.02
N PRO A 909 -16.45 -16.93 -0.01
CA PRO A 909 -16.40 -15.67 -0.72
C PRO A 909 -16.63 -14.46 0.19
N VAL A 910 -17.47 -14.60 1.22
CA VAL A 910 -17.72 -13.55 2.21
C VAL A 910 -16.46 -13.28 3.04
N LEU A 911 -15.77 -14.33 3.50
CA LEU A 911 -14.53 -14.15 4.24
C LEU A 911 -13.42 -13.54 3.37
N LEU A 912 -13.29 -13.97 2.12
CA LEU A 912 -12.34 -13.39 1.18
C LEU A 912 -12.63 -11.88 0.97
N ALA A 913 -13.89 -11.51 0.81
CA ALA A 913 -14.28 -10.10 0.72
C ALA A 913 -13.91 -9.31 1.99
N LEU A 914 -14.15 -9.89 3.18
CA LEU A 914 -13.76 -9.29 4.45
C LEU A 914 -12.23 -9.16 4.59
N GLN A 915 -11.45 -10.16 4.17
CA GLN A 915 -9.99 -10.10 4.16
C GLN A 915 -9.49 -9.00 3.25
N VAL A 916 -10.01 -8.90 2.02
CA VAL A 916 -9.63 -7.84 1.07
C VAL A 916 -9.94 -6.46 1.64
N LEU A 917 -11.15 -6.27 2.20
CA LEU A 917 -11.53 -5.02 2.86
C LEU A 917 -10.61 -4.69 4.05
N ALA A 918 -10.29 -5.68 4.87
CA ALA A 918 -9.39 -5.51 6.02
C ALA A 918 -7.96 -5.15 5.58
N VAL A 919 -7.42 -5.80 4.55
CA VAL A 919 -6.10 -5.48 3.99
C VAL A 919 -6.07 -4.04 3.49
N VAL A 920 -7.06 -3.62 2.70
CA VAL A 920 -7.17 -2.24 2.19
C VAL A 920 -7.28 -1.25 3.36
N ALA A 921 -8.14 -1.53 4.34
CA ALA A 921 -8.31 -0.68 5.51
C ALA A 921 -7.01 -0.53 6.31
N VAL A 922 -6.30 -1.63 6.58
CA VAL A 922 -5.03 -1.59 7.33
C VAL A 922 -3.95 -0.84 6.57
N ILE A 923 -3.84 -1.02 5.24
CA ILE A 923 -2.90 -0.26 4.40
C ILE A 923 -3.19 1.24 4.49
N VAL A 924 -4.44 1.65 4.30
CA VAL A 924 -4.86 3.06 4.44
C VAL A 924 -4.60 3.56 5.86
N LEU A 925 -4.79 2.72 6.87
CA LEU A 925 -4.58 3.13 8.25
C LEU A 925 -3.09 3.26 8.64
N ALA A 926 -2.20 2.59 7.88
CA ALA A 926 -0.75 2.64 8.05
C ALA A 926 -0.08 3.83 7.32
N THR A 927 -0.74 4.49 6.36
CA THR A 927 -0.20 5.63 5.58
C THR A 927 -0.31 6.97 6.34
N PRO A 928 0.58 7.95 6.08
CA PRO A 928 0.52 9.27 6.73
C PRO A 928 -0.69 10.12 6.28
N THR A 929 -1.31 10.88 7.19
CA THR A 929 -2.46 11.76 6.93
C THR A 929 -2.03 13.10 6.31
N ARG A 930 -2.79 13.61 5.33
CA ARG A 930 -2.56 14.94 4.70
C ARG A 930 -2.62 16.11 5.69
N ALA A 931 -3.42 16.03 6.75
CA ALA A 931 -3.52 17.08 7.78
C ALA A 931 -2.17 17.37 8.45
N SER A 932 -1.28 16.37 8.56
CA SER A 932 0.07 16.55 9.12
C SER A 932 1.02 17.38 8.24
N ARG A 933 0.63 17.69 6.99
CA ARG A 933 1.35 18.61 6.09
C ARG A 933 0.87 20.06 6.17
N ARG A 934 -0.30 20.33 6.76
CA ARG A 934 -0.84 21.71 6.87
C ARG A 934 -0.49 22.38 8.20
N THR A 935 -0.15 21.61 9.22
CA THR A 935 0.22 22.10 10.56
C THR A 935 1.73 22.04 10.83
N ARG A 936 2.56 21.94 9.79
CA ARG A 936 4.02 21.95 9.90
C ARG A 936 4.66 22.88 8.90
#